data_AF-A0A813DEI3-F1
#
_entry.id   AF-A0A813DEI3-F1
#
_cell.length_a   1.000
_cell.length_b   1.000
_cell.length_c   1.000
_cell.angle_alpha   90.00
_cell.angle_beta   90.00
_cell.angle_gamma   90.00
#
_symmetry.space_group_name_H-M   'P 1'
#
loop_
_entity.id
_entity.type
_entity.pdbx_description
1 polymer ?
#
loop_
_entity_poly.entity_id
_entity_poly.type
_entity_poly.pdbx_seq_one_letter_code
_entity_poly.pdbx_strand_id
1 'polypeptide(L)'
;MPVSTHDRITSEQSDYYLQALGDLQEALDHQLQRREEAARRSREKRVARQHELQLMQQEAKVAELLSEQNALRSQLLDVQRKEEVDLERTESMQAEAAEAKSAVAGMEAAAQAVEDGNSAVARELEVDTSRLGLLRDVLFGERRSKDRALATLDDSRKRLRAVLEGGDLAVAVLETDLILKCKDSESLVLVPPAEIKALQGSLAELEMQDGRLLADLATTRGQRTEVEVKLNAARNVLDGLTKQVDVDSASSRQRRDVVLHMQTLLKDHSDASCSALAELRGHVREEQQRLGAELEGKVLPWIKAFEQDGRLSASRRRQLQEAADSAEKAAALLEDRLSQRAAASQELAPQAASLNQALTARRVGAEERRATAQLASFNASRVVAALGTSLPTGMPETARRLLQQFGGDGAVSTQEAPGDLMAALEVELRDAVGSAEGAAAEEERRRSAAQEARSRSKADAESASWRAEAAERRAIVGAQVAELSSELATFAVEGGDAEDASGALVHKSEEKLAAFGRRLAAAEALGRSATQRSGMAEAELTAHATAVSAATETAQLDTQRPLEAALAEALKGLDSLRRRLPAEFADLEARCAERTRSREHSLAAELEAKEAELRQSLGAQRADASSQRTAKASDLAAVSCAGERLQKELDTRGIELEVATKQLRHLEERRTASEQGVQKERDALWQVERRLTDAAESRRREARKAQEEESDLTRQHSEVATQLKLRCKDEFARLQAQAGTAASSLVAEFGADVEDALQTHAELEGKSARLVARAKGQLAAAAKEGGAAMQGLAANGLHAKFVPMLKPEAWPTGAAVSALRNHCEAF
;
A
#
# COMPACT_ATOMS: atom_id res chain seq x y z
N MET A 1 11.02 -57.31 -76.92
CA MET A 1 11.87 -56.25 -76.33
C MET A 1 13.06 -56.91 -75.64
N PRO A 2 14.28 -56.38 -75.79
CA PRO A 2 15.42 -56.81 -74.98
C PRO A 2 15.12 -56.64 -73.48
N VAL A 3 15.52 -57.59 -72.64
CA VAL A 3 15.31 -57.54 -71.17
C VAL A 3 15.84 -56.22 -70.57
N SER A 4 16.98 -55.73 -71.08
CA SER A 4 17.57 -54.45 -70.68
C SER A 4 16.69 -53.21 -70.93
N THR A 5 15.80 -53.25 -71.92
CA THR A 5 14.85 -52.15 -72.17
C THR A 5 13.65 -52.18 -71.23
N HIS A 6 13.23 -53.38 -70.82
CA HIS A 6 12.16 -53.52 -69.83
C HIS A 6 12.63 -53.06 -68.44
N ASP A 7 13.82 -53.49 -68.00
CA ASP A 7 14.37 -53.12 -66.69
C ASP A 7 14.55 -51.61 -66.54
N ARG A 8 15.00 -50.95 -67.63
CA ARG A 8 15.14 -49.50 -67.68
C ARG A 8 13.80 -48.77 -67.59
N ILE A 9 12.78 -49.21 -68.33
CA ILE A 9 11.44 -48.61 -68.27
C ILE A 9 10.85 -48.79 -66.86
N THR A 10 11.04 -49.95 -66.22
CA THR A 10 10.55 -50.18 -64.85
C THR A 10 11.30 -49.35 -63.82
N SER A 11 12.60 -49.10 -63.99
CA SER A 11 13.36 -48.20 -63.09
C SER A 11 12.93 -46.75 -63.29
N GLU A 12 12.79 -46.28 -64.53
CA GLU A 12 12.34 -44.92 -64.82
C GLU A 12 10.91 -44.69 -64.32
N GLN A 13 10.04 -45.70 -64.39
CA GLN A 13 8.70 -45.65 -63.80
C GLN A 13 8.74 -45.67 -62.27
N SER A 14 9.59 -46.50 -61.63
CA SER A 14 9.72 -46.51 -60.17
C SER A 14 10.27 -45.20 -59.64
N ASP A 15 11.25 -44.62 -60.33
CA ASP A 15 11.85 -43.33 -59.96
C ASP A 15 10.83 -42.20 -60.12
N TYR A 16 10.01 -42.23 -61.17
CA TYR A 16 8.91 -41.29 -61.35
C TYR A 16 7.86 -41.39 -60.24
N TYR A 17 7.46 -42.61 -59.84
CA TYR A 17 6.50 -42.78 -58.74
C TYR A 17 7.08 -42.39 -57.38
N LEU A 18 8.36 -42.68 -57.12
CA LEU A 18 9.05 -42.24 -55.90
C LEU A 18 9.13 -40.71 -55.85
N GLN A 19 9.44 -40.07 -56.97
CA GLN A 19 9.48 -38.61 -57.06
C GLN A 19 8.09 -38.00 -56.88
N ALA A 20 7.06 -38.54 -57.53
CA ALA A 20 5.68 -38.08 -57.36
C ALA A 20 5.15 -38.27 -55.92
N LEU A 21 5.54 -39.35 -55.24
CA LEU A 21 5.24 -39.54 -53.82
C LEU A 21 5.98 -38.54 -52.93
N GLY A 22 7.24 -38.24 -53.24
CA GLY A 22 8.02 -37.19 -52.57
C GLY A 22 7.35 -35.82 -52.70
N ASP A 23 7.00 -35.41 -53.92
CA ASP A 23 6.35 -34.12 -54.20
C ASP A 23 4.98 -34.00 -53.50
N LEU A 24 4.19 -35.09 -53.45
CA LEU A 24 2.92 -35.13 -52.73
C LEU A 24 3.11 -35.03 -51.21
N GLN A 25 4.16 -35.64 -50.67
CA GLN A 25 4.47 -35.58 -49.25
C GLN A 25 4.96 -34.18 -48.83
N GLU A 26 5.82 -33.55 -49.64
CA GLU A 26 6.23 -32.15 -49.44
C GLU A 26 5.06 -31.18 -49.54
N ALA A 27 4.12 -31.40 -50.47
CA ALA A 27 2.91 -30.59 -50.60
C ALA A 27 1.98 -30.74 -49.37
N LEU A 28 1.85 -31.95 -48.83
CA LEU A 28 1.08 -32.21 -47.61
C LEU A 28 1.72 -31.51 -46.40
N ASP A 29 3.03 -31.62 -46.24
CA ASP A 29 3.78 -30.99 -45.14
C ASP A 29 3.66 -29.46 -45.21
N HIS A 30 3.77 -28.87 -46.40
CA HIS A 30 3.51 -27.45 -46.61
C HIS A 30 2.07 -27.04 -46.26
N GLN A 31 1.07 -27.87 -46.56
CA GLN A 31 -0.32 -27.57 -46.24
C GLN A 31 -0.58 -27.65 -44.72
N LEU A 32 0.03 -28.61 -44.03
CA LEU A 32 -0.02 -28.74 -42.57
C LEU A 32 0.64 -27.55 -41.89
N GLN A 33 1.85 -27.16 -42.33
CA GLN A 33 2.54 -25.97 -41.82
C GLN A 33 1.70 -24.70 -41.98
N ARG A 34 1.08 -24.48 -43.14
CA ARG A 34 0.19 -23.33 -43.36
C ARG A 34 -1.02 -23.33 -42.43
N ARG A 35 -1.59 -24.50 -42.13
CA ARG A 35 -2.72 -24.62 -41.18
C ARG A 35 -2.27 -24.35 -39.74
N GLU A 36 -1.10 -24.84 -39.35
CA GLU A 36 -0.53 -24.57 -38.03
C GLU A 36 -0.17 -23.10 -37.84
N GLU A 37 0.43 -22.45 -38.84
CA GLU A 37 0.70 -21.02 -38.83
C GLU A 37 -0.59 -20.19 -38.77
N ALA A 38 -1.62 -20.56 -39.53
CA ALA A 38 -2.93 -19.91 -39.46
C ALA A 38 -3.57 -20.07 -38.08
N ALA A 39 -3.44 -21.24 -37.46
CA ALA A 39 -3.93 -21.50 -36.10
C ALA A 39 -3.15 -20.69 -35.05
N ARG A 40 -1.82 -20.58 -35.18
CA ARG A 40 -0.97 -19.74 -34.32
C ARG A 40 -1.36 -18.27 -34.40
N ARG A 41 -1.47 -17.72 -35.62
CA ARG A 41 -1.92 -16.33 -35.84
C ARG A 41 -3.32 -16.07 -35.28
N SER A 42 -4.22 -17.05 -35.35
CA SER A 42 -5.57 -16.94 -34.76
C SER A 42 -5.52 -16.89 -33.23
N ARG A 43 -4.69 -17.73 -32.60
CA ARG A 43 -4.48 -17.72 -31.14
C ARG A 43 -3.83 -16.42 -30.67
N GLU A 44 -2.79 -15.97 -31.35
CA GLU A 44 -2.12 -14.69 -31.08
C GLU A 44 -3.08 -13.51 -31.19
N LYS A 45 -3.92 -13.47 -32.24
CA LYS A 45 -4.97 -12.44 -32.38
C LYS A 45 -6.00 -12.47 -31.24
N ARG A 46 -6.37 -13.65 -30.73
CA ARG A 46 -7.28 -13.76 -29.58
C ARG A 46 -6.64 -13.25 -28.30
N VAL A 47 -5.39 -13.62 -28.03
CA VAL A 47 -4.63 -13.14 -26.87
C VAL A 47 -4.44 -11.62 -26.95
N ALA A 48 -4.07 -11.10 -28.12
CA ALA A 48 -3.93 -9.65 -28.33
C ALA A 48 -5.24 -8.89 -28.06
N ARG A 49 -6.38 -9.39 -28.57
CA ARG A 49 -7.70 -8.79 -28.29
C ARG A 49 -8.08 -8.86 -26.81
N GLN A 50 -7.76 -9.94 -26.12
CA GLN A 50 -8.00 -10.06 -24.67
C GLN A 50 -7.16 -9.06 -23.87
N HIS A 51 -5.89 -8.90 -24.24
CA HIS A 51 -5.00 -7.92 -23.62
C HIS A 51 -5.46 -6.47 -23.90
N GLU A 52 -5.91 -6.18 -25.12
CA GLU A 52 -6.48 -4.87 -25.50
C GLU A 52 -7.75 -4.56 -24.69
N LEU A 53 -8.64 -5.53 -24.52
CA LEU A 53 -9.83 -5.37 -23.65
C LEU A 53 -9.46 -5.15 -22.18
N GLN A 54 -8.44 -5.84 -21.66
CA GLN A 54 -7.96 -5.64 -20.29
C GLN A 54 -7.34 -4.26 -20.09
N LEU A 55 -6.56 -3.77 -21.05
CA LEU A 55 -6.02 -2.40 -21.04
C LEU A 55 -7.14 -1.36 -21.04
N MET A 56 -8.13 -1.50 -21.92
CA MET A 56 -9.29 -0.60 -21.96
C MET A 56 -10.08 -0.59 -20.64
N GLN A 57 -10.22 -1.74 -19.97
CA GLN A 57 -10.86 -1.82 -18.64
C GLN A 57 -10.03 -1.12 -17.56
N GLN A 58 -8.70 -1.26 -17.59
CA GLN A 58 -7.81 -0.56 -16.66
C GLN A 58 -7.80 0.95 -16.90
N GLU A 59 -7.75 1.40 -18.16
CA GLU A 59 -7.83 2.80 -18.55
C GLU A 59 -9.17 3.43 -18.12
N ALA A 60 -10.29 2.72 -18.31
CA ALA A 60 -11.60 3.17 -17.85
C ALA A 60 -11.65 3.34 -16.32
N LYS A 61 -11.08 2.39 -15.56
CA LYS A 61 -11.03 2.46 -14.10
C LYS A 61 -10.13 3.61 -13.61
N VAL A 62 -9.02 3.89 -14.30
CA VAL A 62 -8.15 5.04 -13.99
C VAL A 62 -8.89 6.35 -14.30
N ALA A 63 -9.62 6.43 -15.42
CA ALA A 63 -10.42 7.60 -15.76
C ALA A 63 -11.52 7.87 -14.73
N GLU A 64 -12.19 6.82 -14.23
CA GLU A 64 -13.19 6.91 -13.16
C GLU A 64 -12.58 7.47 -11.87
N LEU A 65 -11.46 6.89 -11.39
CA LEU A 65 -10.75 7.37 -10.20
C LEU A 65 -10.24 8.81 -10.34
N LEU A 66 -9.78 9.20 -11.52
CA LEU A 66 -9.38 10.59 -11.80
C LEU A 66 -10.59 11.54 -11.78
N SER A 67 -11.75 11.09 -12.26
CA SER A 67 -12.99 11.88 -12.21
C SER A 67 -13.48 12.09 -10.78
N GLU A 68 -13.40 11.06 -9.93
CA GLU A 68 -13.70 11.14 -8.50
C GLU A 68 -12.72 12.06 -7.77
N GLN A 69 -11.43 11.94 -8.07
CA GLN A 69 -10.41 12.84 -7.51
C GLN A 69 -10.67 14.31 -7.89
N ASN A 70 -11.04 14.57 -9.15
CA ASN A 70 -11.35 15.92 -9.61
C ASN A 70 -12.64 16.46 -8.95
N ALA A 71 -13.65 15.61 -8.76
CA ALA A 71 -14.87 15.99 -8.04
C ALA A 71 -14.57 16.35 -6.58
N LEU A 72 -13.75 15.55 -5.88
CA LEU A 72 -13.34 15.82 -4.50
C LEU A 72 -12.48 17.09 -4.39
N ARG A 73 -11.59 17.35 -5.36
CA ARG A 73 -10.83 18.60 -5.43
C ARG A 73 -11.73 19.81 -5.63
N SER A 74 -12.73 19.71 -6.51
CA SER A 74 -13.71 20.78 -6.71
C SER A 74 -14.48 21.09 -5.42
N GLN A 75 -14.93 20.04 -4.71
CA GLN A 75 -15.60 20.21 -3.43
C GLN A 75 -14.71 20.88 -2.38
N LEU A 76 -13.42 20.52 -2.32
CA LEU A 76 -12.45 21.17 -1.44
C LEU A 76 -12.27 22.65 -1.76
N LEU A 77 -12.15 23.01 -3.04
CA LEU A 77 -12.04 24.41 -3.47
C LEU A 77 -13.31 25.21 -3.13
N ASP A 78 -14.49 24.61 -3.29
CA ASP A 78 -15.75 25.26 -2.93
C ASP A 78 -15.90 25.45 -1.42
N VAL A 79 -15.41 24.51 -0.60
CA VAL A 79 -15.37 24.68 0.86
C VAL A 79 -14.35 25.75 1.25
N GLN A 80 -13.16 25.78 0.63
CA GLN A 80 -12.16 26.82 0.88
C GLN A 80 -12.69 28.22 0.53
N ARG A 81 -13.35 28.39 -0.63
CA ARG A 81 -13.99 29.66 -1.00
C ARG A 81 -15.05 30.09 0.01
N LYS A 82 -15.84 29.14 0.55
CA LYS A 82 -16.81 29.44 1.61
C LYS A 82 -16.12 29.84 2.91
N GLU A 83 -15.02 29.19 3.27
CA GLU A 83 -14.23 29.58 4.45
C GLU A 83 -13.62 30.98 4.29
N GLU A 84 -13.14 31.35 3.11
CA GLU A 84 -12.64 32.70 2.81
C GLU A 84 -13.75 33.76 2.97
N VAL A 85 -14.93 33.51 2.39
CA VAL A 85 -16.08 34.42 2.52
C VAL A 85 -16.54 34.53 3.98
N ASP A 86 -16.57 33.42 4.72
CA ASP A 86 -16.93 33.43 6.14
C ASP A 86 -15.85 34.15 6.98
N LEU A 87 -14.57 34.02 6.64
CA LEU A 87 -13.47 34.77 7.26
C LEU A 87 -13.64 36.26 7.03
N GLU A 88 -13.83 36.70 5.78
CA GLU A 88 -14.09 38.11 5.44
C GLU A 88 -15.31 38.66 6.20
N ARG A 89 -16.38 37.85 6.34
CA ARG A 89 -17.56 38.22 7.12
C ARG A 89 -17.24 38.36 8.60
N THR A 90 -16.46 37.45 9.19
CA THR A 90 -16.05 37.57 10.60
C THR A 90 -15.13 38.76 10.83
N GLU A 91 -14.23 39.09 9.90
CA GLU A 91 -13.38 40.27 9.96
C GLU A 91 -14.21 41.55 9.87
N SER A 92 -15.19 41.61 8.96
CA SER A 92 -16.14 42.73 8.87
C SER A 92 -16.93 42.90 10.16
N MET A 93 -17.47 41.82 10.75
CA MET A 93 -18.19 41.91 12.03
C MET A 93 -17.28 42.28 13.20
N GLN A 94 -16.01 41.88 13.19
CA GLN A 94 -15.03 42.32 14.19
C GLN A 94 -14.72 43.81 14.04
N ALA A 95 -14.61 44.32 12.81
CA ALA A 95 -14.45 45.74 12.54
C ALA A 95 -15.68 46.53 13.01
N GLU A 96 -16.88 46.07 12.70
CA GLU A 96 -18.14 46.66 13.19
C GLU A 96 -18.25 46.63 14.72
N ALA A 97 -17.83 45.52 15.36
CA ALA A 97 -17.79 45.43 16.82
C ALA A 97 -16.75 46.38 17.44
N ALA A 98 -15.60 46.58 16.78
CA ALA A 98 -14.59 47.54 17.22
C ALA A 98 -15.10 48.99 17.08
N GLU A 99 -15.78 49.31 15.99
CA GLU A 99 -16.44 50.60 15.78
C GLU A 99 -17.55 50.83 16.82
N ALA A 100 -18.38 49.83 17.08
CA ALA A 100 -19.40 49.87 18.12
C ALA A 100 -18.80 50.07 19.52
N LYS A 101 -17.66 49.41 19.84
CA LYS A 101 -16.94 49.64 21.11
C LYS A 101 -16.43 51.08 21.22
N SER A 102 -15.89 51.62 20.15
CA SER A 102 -15.44 53.02 20.09
C SER A 102 -16.61 53.98 20.30
N ALA A 103 -17.76 53.71 19.67
CA ALA A 103 -18.97 54.50 19.85
C ALA A 103 -19.51 54.41 21.29
N VAL A 104 -19.52 53.23 21.91
CA VAL A 104 -19.88 53.05 23.32
C VAL A 104 -18.93 53.83 24.22
N ALA A 105 -17.62 53.74 24.03
CA ALA A 105 -16.64 54.49 24.81
C ALA A 105 -16.81 56.02 24.66
N GLY A 106 -17.12 56.49 23.44
CA GLY A 106 -17.46 57.89 23.19
C GLY A 106 -18.75 58.33 23.91
N MET A 107 -19.77 57.46 23.95
CA MET A 107 -21.00 57.72 24.70
C MET A 107 -20.81 57.68 26.22
N GLU A 108 -19.94 56.79 26.74
CA GLU A 108 -19.57 56.75 28.15
C GLU A 108 -18.83 58.03 28.56
N ALA A 109 -17.89 58.50 27.73
CA ALA A 109 -17.21 59.78 27.96
C ALA A 109 -18.20 60.96 27.93
N ALA A 110 -19.18 60.95 27.02
CA ALA A 110 -20.22 61.97 26.99
C ALA A 110 -21.13 61.90 28.23
N ALA A 111 -21.50 60.70 28.69
CA ALA A 111 -22.28 60.51 29.91
C ALA A 111 -21.53 61.06 31.13
N GLN A 112 -20.24 60.73 31.25
CA GLN A 112 -19.38 61.23 32.32
C GLN A 112 -19.28 62.76 32.30
N ALA A 113 -19.09 63.38 31.12
CA ALA A 113 -19.03 64.83 31.00
C ALA A 113 -20.35 65.51 31.44
N VAL A 114 -21.50 64.89 31.16
CA VAL A 114 -22.81 65.37 31.61
C VAL A 114 -22.99 65.17 33.12
N GLU A 115 -22.48 64.09 33.71
CA GLU A 115 -22.47 63.90 35.17
C GLU A 115 -21.58 64.92 35.87
N ASP A 116 -20.38 65.17 35.35
CA ASP A 116 -19.45 66.17 35.87
C ASP A 116 -20.09 67.57 35.79
N GLY A 117 -20.74 67.90 34.67
CA GLY A 117 -21.50 69.14 34.49
C GLY A 117 -22.67 69.27 35.48
N ASN A 118 -23.46 68.21 35.67
CA ASN A 118 -24.54 68.17 36.68
C ASN A 118 -24.00 68.41 38.09
N SER A 119 -22.85 67.81 38.42
CA SER A 119 -22.22 67.95 39.74
C SER A 119 -21.67 69.36 39.97
N ALA A 120 -21.18 70.03 38.92
CA ALA A 120 -20.76 71.43 38.99
C ALA A 120 -21.95 72.37 39.23
N VAL A 121 -23.02 72.24 38.45
CA VAL A 121 -24.24 73.04 38.60
C VAL A 121 -24.90 72.79 39.96
N ALA A 122 -24.90 71.54 40.45
CA ALA A 122 -25.41 71.21 41.79
C ALA A 122 -24.62 71.90 42.91
N ARG A 123 -23.29 71.94 42.82
CA ARG A 123 -22.45 72.67 43.80
C ARG A 123 -22.70 74.17 43.76
N GLU A 124 -22.85 74.76 42.58
CA GLU A 124 -23.19 76.19 42.45
C GLU A 124 -24.56 76.49 43.08
N LEU A 125 -25.55 75.62 42.85
CA LEU A 125 -26.86 75.68 43.49
C LEU A 125 -26.79 75.57 45.01
N GLU A 126 -25.98 74.66 45.56
CA GLU A 126 -25.77 74.55 47.02
C GLU A 126 -25.16 75.83 47.61
N VAL A 127 -24.22 76.46 46.90
CA VAL A 127 -23.61 77.73 47.33
C VAL A 127 -24.62 78.88 47.28
N ASP A 128 -25.39 78.99 46.21
CA ASP A 128 -26.35 80.08 46.04
C ASP A 128 -27.58 79.92 46.93
N THR A 129 -28.07 78.69 47.16
CA THR A 129 -29.11 78.41 48.17
C THR A 129 -28.63 78.72 49.58
N SER A 130 -27.38 78.41 49.92
CA SER A 130 -26.77 78.78 51.21
C SER A 130 -26.65 80.30 51.37
N ARG A 131 -26.25 81.01 50.31
CA ARG A 131 -26.19 82.49 50.28
C ARG A 131 -27.58 83.11 50.41
N LEU A 132 -28.59 82.56 49.73
CA LEU A 132 -29.99 82.96 49.86
C LEU A 132 -30.48 82.80 51.30
N GLY A 133 -30.17 81.67 51.95
CA GLY A 133 -30.48 81.43 53.36
C GLY A 133 -29.87 82.50 54.27
N LEU A 134 -28.57 82.77 54.13
CA LEU A 134 -27.86 83.79 54.90
C LEU A 134 -28.43 85.21 54.66
N LEU A 135 -28.68 85.59 53.42
CA LEU A 135 -29.25 86.90 53.08
C LEU A 135 -30.67 87.06 53.64
N ARG A 136 -31.47 85.99 53.61
CA ARG A 136 -32.81 85.98 54.17
C ARG A 136 -32.77 86.14 55.69
N ASP A 137 -31.85 85.46 56.37
CA ASP A 137 -31.63 85.58 57.80
C ASP A 137 -31.13 86.98 58.20
N VAL A 138 -30.21 87.58 57.44
CA VAL A 138 -29.75 88.96 57.62
C VAL A 138 -30.88 89.95 57.41
N LEU A 139 -31.67 89.81 56.34
CA LEU A 139 -32.87 90.62 56.09
C LEU A 139 -33.89 90.51 57.22
N PHE A 140 -34.13 89.31 57.75
CA PHE A 140 -35.01 89.11 58.91
C PHE A 140 -34.42 89.73 60.18
N GLY A 141 -33.11 89.64 60.37
CA GLY A 141 -32.37 90.29 61.45
C GLY A 141 -32.53 91.81 61.42
N GLU A 142 -32.31 92.43 60.25
CA GLU A 142 -32.43 93.87 60.04
C GLU A 142 -33.87 94.38 60.13
N ARG A 143 -34.86 93.59 59.67
CA ARG A 143 -36.27 93.93 59.89
C ARG A 143 -36.62 93.90 61.37
N ARG A 144 -36.16 92.87 62.11
CA ARG A 144 -36.36 92.78 63.55
C ARG A 144 -35.62 93.86 64.32
N SER A 145 -34.40 94.24 63.92
CA SER A 145 -33.64 95.33 64.53
C SER A 145 -34.37 96.66 64.34
N LYS A 146 -34.87 96.91 63.12
CA LYS A 146 -35.71 98.06 62.78
C LYS A 146 -37.01 98.09 63.58
N ASP A 147 -37.73 96.97 63.67
CA ASP A 147 -38.99 96.89 64.42
C ASP A 147 -38.75 97.14 65.93
N ARG A 148 -37.64 96.64 66.49
CA ARG A 148 -37.22 96.95 67.86
C ARG A 148 -36.86 98.42 68.03
N ALA A 149 -36.11 99.01 67.09
CA ALA A 149 -35.75 100.43 67.12
C ALA A 149 -37.00 101.31 67.06
N LEU A 150 -37.96 100.99 66.19
CA LEU A 150 -39.27 101.65 66.11
C LEU A 150 -40.05 101.53 67.42
N ALA A 151 -40.10 100.35 68.03
CA ALA A 151 -40.75 100.17 69.34
C ALA A 151 -40.08 100.99 70.44
N THR A 152 -38.75 101.02 70.50
CA THR A 152 -38.01 101.83 71.48
C THR A 152 -38.20 103.34 71.27
N LEU A 153 -38.35 103.77 70.02
CA LEU A 153 -38.59 105.14 69.63
C LEU A 153 -40.03 105.58 69.93
N ASP A 154 -41.00 104.70 69.74
CA ASP A 154 -42.37 104.93 70.18
C ASP A 154 -42.47 105.01 71.70
N ASP A 155 -41.74 104.17 72.43
CA ASP A 155 -41.69 104.21 73.90
C ASP A 155 -40.96 105.45 74.43
N SER A 156 -39.86 105.89 73.79
CA SER A 156 -39.18 107.13 74.14
C SER A 156 -40.06 108.35 73.84
N ARG A 157 -40.77 108.37 72.70
CA ARG A 157 -41.77 109.42 72.37
C ARG A 157 -42.96 109.45 73.32
N LYS A 158 -43.43 108.30 73.82
CA LYS A 158 -44.48 108.22 74.85
C LYS A 158 -43.99 108.78 76.19
N ARG A 159 -42.76 108.42 76.60
CA ARG A 159 -42.14 108.95 77.83
C ARG A 159 -41.90 110.46 77.75
N LEU A 160 -41.43 110.94 76.60
CA LEU A 160 -41.20 112.37 76.36
C LEU A 160 -42.52 113.16 76.41
N ARG A 161 -43.61 112.63 75.83
CA ARG A 161 -44.97 113.20 75.98
C ARG A 161 -45.43 113.24 77.44
N ALA A 162 -45.27 112.13 78.18
CA ALA A 162 -45.65 112.07 79.60
C ALA A 162 -44.86 113.07 80.48
N VAL A 163 -43.59 113.31 80.15
CA VAL A 163 -42.73 114.29 80.84
C VAL A 163 -43.13 115.73 80.50
N LEU A 164 -43.47 116.02 79.24
CA LEU A 164 -43.97 117.34 78.80
C LEU A 164 -45.34 117.69 79.40
N GLU A 165 -46.20 116.70 79.62
CA GLU A 165 -47.52 116.87 80.25
C GLU A 165 -47.44 117.02 81.79
N GLY A 166 -46.30 116.69 82.42
CA GLY A 166 -46.11 116.62 83.88
C GLY A 166 -45.69 117.91 84.61
N GLY A 167 -45.32 118.98 83.91
CA GLY A 167 -45.27 120.36 84.45
C GLY A 167 -44.27 120.72 85.57
N ASP A 168 -43.26 119.89 85.89
CA ASP A 168 -42.29 120.18 86.97
C ASP A 168 -40.95 120.79 86.47
N LEU A 169 -40.37 121.75 87.19
CA LEU A 169 -39.16 122.49 86.77
C LEU A 169 -37.84 121.67 86.78
N ALA A 170 -37.83 120.47 87.40
CA ALA A 170 -36.66 119.56 87.39
C ALA A 170 -36.51 118.77 86.06
N VAL A 171 -37.41 119.03 85.09
CA VAL A 171 -37.58 118.28 83.86
C VAL A 171 -36.57 118.64 82.76
N ALA A 172 -35.97 119.85 82.78
CA ALA A 172 -35.16 120.34 81.65
C ALA A 172 -33.94 119.46 81.29
N VAL A 173 -33.32 118.77 82.26
CA VAL A 173 -32.17 117.88 82.03
C VAL A 173 -32.61 116.48 81.53
N LEU A 174 -33.76 115.98 82.02
CA LEU A 174 -34.35 114.72 81.54
C LEU A 174 -34.94 114.88 80.14
N GLU A 175 -35.46 116.07 79.83
CA GLU A 175 -35.99 116.44 78.52
C GLU A 175 -34.88 116.48 77.45
N THR A 176 -33.73 117.11 77.74
CA THR A 176 -32.60 117.12 76.80
C THR A 176 -32.03 115.72 76.55
N ASP A 177 -31.91 114.88 77.58
CA ASP A 177 -31.46 113.49 77.46
C ASP A 177 -32.46 112.61 76.69
N LEU A 178 -33.77 112.80 76.89
CA LEU A 178 -34.81 112.10 76.15
C LEU A 178 -34.87 112.55 74.68
N ILE A 179 -34.68 113.84 74.40
CA ILE A 179 -34.59 114.38 73.03
C ILE A 179 -33.36 113.81 72.32
N LEU A 180 -32.21 113.74 72.99
CA LEU A 180 -31.00 113.12 72.44
C LEU A 180 -31.22 111.63 72.16
N LYS A 181 -31.79 110.87 73.11
CA LYS A 181 -32.14 109.46 72.89
C LYS A 181 -33.15 109.27 71.74
N CYS A 182 -34.14 110.15 71.60
CA CYS A 182 -35.07 110.16 70.47
C CYS A 182 -34.34 110.43 69.15
N LYS A 183 -33.42 111.40 69.09
CA LYS A 183 -32.64 111.70 67.89
C LYS A 183 -31.68 110.56 67.52
N ASP A 184 -31.04 109.94 68.51
CA ASP A 184 -30.15 108.79 68.31
C ASP A 184 -30.95 107.60 67.78
N SER A 185 -32.13 107.31 68.35
CA SER A 185 -33.01 106.25 67.84
C SER A 185 -33.69 106.60 66.51
N GLU A 186 -33.96 107.87 66.22
CA GLU A 186 -34.44 108.34 64.90
C GLU A 186 -33.35 108.16 63.83
N SER A 187 -32.09 108.43 64.16
CA SER A 187 -30.95 108.20 63.27
C SER A 187 -30.77 106.71 62.94
N LEU A 188 -30.95 105.83 63.93
CA LEU A 188 -30.95 104.37 63.75
C LEU A 188 -32.14 103.84 62.94
N VAL A 189 -33.25 104.58 62.82
CA VAL A 189 -34.43 104.22 62.01
C VAL A 189 -34.34 104.75 60.58
N LEU A 190 -33.53 105.80 60.34
CA LEU A 190 -33.36 106.44 59.04
C LEU A 190 -32.25 105.82 58.17
N VAL A 191 -31.26 105.14 58.76
CA VAL A 191 -30.20 104.39 58.06
C VAL A 191 -30.66 103.03 57.44
N PRO A 192 -31.58 102.24 58.05
CA PRO A 192 -32.00 100.92 57.54
C PRO A 192 -32.79 100.84 56.21
N PRO A 193 -33.57 101.84 55.74
CA PRO A 193 -34.42 101.63 54.56
C PRO A 193 -33.63 101.51 53.25
N ALA A 194 -32.44 102.11 53.15
CA ALA A 194 -31.58 101.96 51.99
C ALA A 194 -30.90 100.57 51.98
N GLU A 195 -30.40 100.12 53.14
CA GLU A 195 -29.75 98.81 53.30
C GLU A 195 -30.75 97.66 53.14
N ILE A 196 -31.95 97.74 53.74
CA ILE A 196 -33.02 96.75 53.54
C ILE A 196 -33.41 96.66 52.07
N LYS A 197 -33.47 97.79 51.35
CA LYS A 197 -33.81 97.81 49.91
C LYS A 197 -32.68 97.24 49.04
N ALA A 198 -31.42 97.52 49.38
CA ALA A 198 -30.26 96.92 48.73
C ALA A 198 -30.21 95.40 48.95
N LEU A 199 -30.44 94.95 50.18
CA LEU A 199 -30.51 93.53 50.52
C LEU A 199 -31.69 92.82 49.81
N GLN A 200 -32.85 93.47 49.71
CA GLN A 200 -33.98 92.96 48.90
C GLN A 200 -33.65 92.86 47.41
N GLY A 201 -32.89 93.83 46.87
CA GLY A 201 -32.38 93.77 45.50
C GLY A 201 -31.46 92.57 45.29
N SER A 202 -30.48 92.37 46.19
CA SER A 202 -29.58 91.21 46.13
C SER A 202 -30.29 89.86 46.32
N LEU A 203 -31.35 89.82 47.14
CA LEU A 203 -32.18 88.62 47.31
C LEU A 203 -32.90 88.27 46.00
N ALA A 204 -33.51 89.26 45.33
CA ALA A 204 -34.20 89.04 44.05
C ALA A 204 -33.25 88.62 42.92
N GLU A 205 -32.02 89.18 42.89
CA GLU A 205 -30.98 88.78 41.94
C GLU A 205 -30.54 87.32 42.16
N LEU A 206 -30.33 86.92 43.42
CA LEU A 206 -29.98 85.54 43.76
C LEU A 206 -31.14 84.56 43.53
N GLU A 207 -32.39 84.95 43.81
CA GLU A 207 -33.57 84.12 43.48
C GLU A 207 -33.69 83.89 41.95
N MET A 208 -33.36 84.90 41.14
CA MET A 208 -33.29 84.71 39.68
C MET A 208 -32.13 83.79 39.26
N GLN A 209 -30.96 83.92 39.90
CA GLN A 209 -29.80 83.05 39.62
C GLN A 209 -30.10 81.59 40.00
N ASP A 210 -30.68 81.37 41.18
CA ASP A 210 -31.13 80.05 41.67
C ASP A 210 -32.16 79.43 40.71
N GLY A 211 -33.13 80.22 40.24
CA GLY A 211 -34.10 79.78 39.24
C GLY A 211 -33.50 79.40 37.88
N ARG A 212 -32.45 80.12 37.43
CA ARG A 212 -31.71 79.78 36.20
C ARG A 212 -30.91 78.50 36.36
N LEU A 213 -30.17 78.36 37.46
CA LEU A 213 -29.40 77.15 37.74
C LEU A 213 -30.29 75.92 37.87
N LEU A 214 -31.49 76.04 38.45
CA LEU A 214 -32.47 74.95 38.50
C LEU A 214 -32.97 74.53 37.10
N ALA A 215 -33.17 75.49 36.20
CA ALA A 215 -33.53 75.20 34.81
C ALA A 215 -32.36 74.54 34.05
N ASP A 216 -31.13 74.99 34.27
CA ASP A 216 -29.92 74.39 33.70
C ASP A 216 -29.70 72.97 34.23
N LEU A 217 -29.98 72.71 35.51
CA LEU A 217 -29.94 71.37 36.10
C LEU A 217 -31.04 70.46 35.51
N ALA A 218 -32.22 71.00 35.19
CA ALA A 218 -33.27 70.23 34.53
C ALA A 218 -32.91 69.86 33.08
N THR A 219 -32.30 70.78 32.32
CA THR A 219 -31.87 70.52 30.93
C THR A 219 -30.72 69.52 30.86
N THR A 220 -29.72 69.64 31.74
CA THR A 220 -28.60 68.70 31.84
C THR A 220 -29.03 67.31 32.33
N ARG A 221 -30.04 67.21 33.19
CA ARG A 221 -30.71 65.92 33.50
C ARG A 221 -31.42 65.30 32.29
N GLY A 222 -32.10 66.12 31.48
CA GLY A 222 -32.69 65.66 30.21
C GLY A 222 -31.64 65.09 29.27
N GLN A 223 -30.52 65.80 29.08
CA GLN A 223 -29.38 65.32 28.28
C GLN A 223 -28.78 64.02 28.82
N ARG A 224 -28.66 63.88 30.15
CA ARG A 224 -28.19 62.63 30.77
C ARG A 224 -29.07 61.45 30.39
N THR A 225 -30.39 61.58 30.52
CA THR A 225 -31.31 60.49 30.18
C THR A 225 -31.25 60.11 28.69
N GLU A 226 -31.06 61.09 27.81
CA GLU A 226 -30.91 60.84 26.37
C GLU A 226 -29.60 60.09 26.06
N VAL A 227 -28.49 60.48 26.69
CA VAL A 227 -27.20 59.80 26.55
C VAL A 227 -27.26 58.38 27.13
N GLU A 228 -27.90 58.16 28.28
CA GLU A 228 -28.09 56.83 28.88
C GLU A 228 -28.93 55.90 27.99
N VAL A 229 -29.98 56.42 27.35
CA VAL A 229 -30.79 55.64 26.38
C VAL A 229 -29.95 55.26 25.16
N LYS A 230 -29.17 56.19 24.62
CA LYS A 230 -28.27 55.93 23.47
C LYS A 230 -27.16 54.94 23.84
N LEU A 231 -26.58 55.06 25.03
CA LEU A 231 -25.58 54.15 25.58
C LEU A 231 -26.13 52.73 25.69
N ASN A 232 -27.33 52.58 26.26
CA ASN A 232 -27.97 51.27 26.39
C ASN A 232 -28.31 50.66 25.04
N ALA A 233 -28.76 51.46 24.06
CA ALA A 233 -28.97 51.00 22.69
C ALA A 233 -27.66 50.52 22.04
N ALA A 234 -26.57 51.28 22.19
CA ALA A 234 -25.26 50.92 21.64
C ALA A 234 -24.69 49.64 22.29
N ARG A 235 -24.85 49.48 23.62
CA ARG A 235 -24.48 48.25 24.34
C ARG A 235 -25.26 47.03 23.85
N ASN A 236 -26.56 47.15 23.61
CA ASN A 236 -27.37 46.05 23.07
C ASN A 236 -26.93 45.63 21.66
N VAL A 237 -26.56 46.59 20.81
CA VAL A 237 -26.01 46.29 19.47
C VAL A 237 -24.67 45.57 19.59
N LEU A 238 -23.79 46.04 20.49
CA LEU A 238 -22.50 45.41 20.74
C LEU A 238 -22.65 43.96 21.23
N ASP A 239 -23.56 43.71 22.17
CA ASP A 239 -23.84 42.37 22.68
C ASP A 239 -24.40 41.46 21.59
N GLY A 240 -25.25 41.99 20.70
CA GLY A 240 -25.76 41.29 19.52
C GLY A 240 -24.64 40.86 18.57
N LEU A 241 -23.77 41.80 18.18
CA LEU A 241 -22.62 41.53 17.32
C LEU A 241 -21.65 40.54 17.95
N THR A 242 -21.39 40.64 19.25
CA THR A 242 -20.47 39.74 19.96
C THR A 242 -21.00 38.30 19.96
N LYS A 243 -22.30 38.11 20.25
CA LYS A 243 -22.94 36.78 20.16
C LYS A 243 -22.92 36.22 18.75
N GLN A 244 -23.12 37.06 17.74
CA GLN A 244 -23.06 36.66 16.33
C GLN A 244 -21.66 36.17 15.94
N VAL A 245 -20.61 36.90 16.35
CA VAL A 245 -19.21 36.50 16.16
C VAL A 245 -18.90 35.17 16.82
N ASP A 246 -19.39 34.93 18.05
CA ASP A 246 -19.19 33.66 18.75
C ASP A 246 -19.83 32.49 18.00
N VAL A 247 -21.08 32.65 17.54
CA VAL A 247 -21.81 31.63 16.75
C VAL A 247 -21.10 31.34 15.42
N ASP A 248 -20.71 32.39 14.69
CA ASP A 248 -20.06 32.25 13.39
C ASP A 248 -18.67 31.60 13.55
N SER A 249 -17.93 31.96 14.61
CA SER A 249 -16.64 31.34 14.94
C SER A 249 -16.77 29.86 15.30
N ALA A 250 -17.84 29.46 16.00
CA ALA A 250 -18.13 28.06 16.29
C ALA A 250 -18.47 27.29 15.01
N SER A 251 -19.27 27.88 14.11
CA SER A 251 -19.60 27.29 12.82
C SER A 251 -18.37 27.12 11.91
N SER A 252 -17.42 28.06 11.97
CA SER A 252 -16.16 28.01 11.23
C SER A 252 -15.26 26.89 11.75
N ARG A 253 -15.16 26.71 13.08
CA ARG A 253 -14.43 25.60 13.68
C ARG A 253 -14.98 24.25 13.25
N GLN A 254 -16.31 24.08 13.30
CA GLN A 254 -16.95 22.83 12.90
C GLN A 254 -16.71 22.50 11.42
N ARG A 255 -16.67 23.50 10.54
CA ARG A 255 -16.33 23.32 9.11
C ARG A 255 -14.87 22.97 8.90
N ARG A 256 -13.94 23.62 9.61
CA ARG A 256 -12.51 23.23 9.58
C ARG A 256 -12.29 21.79 10.02
N ASP A 257 -13.00 21.33 11.05
CA ASP A 257 -12.92 19.95 11.50
C ASP A 257 -13.40 18.96 10.42
N VAL A 258 -14.45 19.30 9.67
CA VAL A 258 -14.92 18.52 8.51
C VAL A 258 -13.89 18.52 7.38
N VAL A 259 -13.27 19.66 7.06
CA VAL A 259 -12.20 19.75 6.04
C VAL A 259 -11.00 18.91 6.44
N LEU A 260 -10.55 19.01 7.69
CA LEU A 260 -9.46 18.19 8.22
C LEU A 260 -9.82 16.70 8.16
N HIS A 261 -11.05 16.34 8.47
CA HIS A 261 -11.54 14.97 8.35
C HIS A 261 -11.53 14.47 6.90
N MET A 262 -12.00 15.27 5.94
CA MET A 262 -11.92 14.93 4.51
C MET A 262 -10.48 14.85 4.02
N GLN A 263 -9.57 15.70 4.50
CA GLN A 263 -8.14 15.61 4.19
C GLN A 263 -7.53 14.33 4.74
N THR A 264 -7.88 13.91 5.96
CA THR A 264 -7.45 12.61 6.51
C THR A 264 -8.01 11.44 5.69
N LEU A 265 -9.29 11.47 5.32
CA LEU A 265 -9.89 10.43 4.48
C LEU A 265 -9.22 10.34 3.11
N LEU A 266 -8.95 11.47 2.46
CA LEU A 266 -8.23 11.52 1.18
C LEU A 266 -6.80 10.98 1.31
N LYS A 267 -6.13 11.29 2.42
CA LYS A 267 -4.78 10.80 2.69
C LYS A 267 -4.79 9.28 2.92
N ASP A 268 -5.69 8.79 3.76
CA ASP A 268 -5.87 7.36 4.03
C ASP A 268 -6.23 6.61 2.74
N HIS A 269 -7.08 7.18 1.88
CA HIS A 269 -7.39 6.59 0.57
C HIS A 269 -6.17 6.58 -0.35
N SER A 270 -5.35 7.63 -0.33
CA SER A 270 -4.11 7.68 -1.11
C SER A 270 -3.10 6.64 -0.63
N ASP A 271 -2.96 6.47 0.69
CA ASP A 271 -2.06 5.50 1.31
C ASP A 271 -2.54 4.07 1.04
N ALA A 272 -3.85 3.82 1.14
CA ALA A 272 -4.47 2.55 0.77
C ALA A 272 -4.29 2.23 -0.73
N SER A 273 -4.44 3.23 -1.60
CA SER A 273 -4.21 3.08 -3.05
C SER A 273 -2.74 2.79 -3.37
N CYS A 274 -1.81 3.45 -2.68
CA CYS A 274 -0.39 3.18 -2.79
C CYS A 274 -0.03 1.78 -2.28
N SER A 275 -0.64 1.32 -1.17
CA SER A 275 -0.47 -0.05 -0.66
C SER A 275 -1.00 -1.09 -1.64
N ALA A 276 -2.21 -0.90 -2.17
CA ALA A 276 -2.79 -1.80 -3.17
C ALA A 276 -1.96 -1.85 -4.47
N LEU A 277 -1.41 -0.71 -4.91
CA LEU A 277 -0.47 -0.67 -6.03
C LEU A 277 0.85 -1.39 -5.72
N ALA A 278 1.35 -1.31 -4.49
CA ALA A 278 2.54 -2.04 -4.06
C ALA A 278 2.29 -3.56 -4.02
N GLU A 279 1.13 -3.99 -3.52
CA GLU A 279 0.69 -5.39 -3.53
C GLU A 279 0.54 -5.92 -4.96
N LEU A 280 -0.12 -5.17 -5.86
CA LEU A 280 -0.22 -5.53 -7.27
C LEU A 280 1.16 -5.65 -7.95
N ARG A 281 2.10 -4.74 -7.65
CA ARG A 281 3.48 -4.85 -8.14
C ARG A 281 4.20 -6.07 -7.56
N GLY A 282 3.91 -6.43 -6.31
CA GLY A 282 4.38 -7.68 -5.68
C GLY A 282 3.88 -8.90 -6.44
N HIS A 283 2.58 -9.02 -6.63
CA HIS A 283 1.97 -10.14 -7.36
C HIS A 283 2.44 -10.24 -8.80
N VAL A 284 2.60 -9.12 -9.52
CA VAL A 284 3.15 -9.15 -10.89
C VAL A 284 4.58 -9.69 -10.89
N ARG A 285 5.42 -9.33 -9.91
CA ARG A 285 6.78 -9.89 -9.80
C ARG A 285 6.76 -11.38 -9.47
N GLU A 286 5.89 -11.81 -8.55
CA GLU A 286 5.72 -13.23 -8.21
C GLU A 286 5.23 -14.05 -9.40
N GLU A 287 4.25 -13.55 -10.16
CA GLU A 287 3.77 -14.18 -11.38
C GLU A 287 4.86 -14.22 -12.47
N GLN A 288 5.63 -13.14 -12.64
CA GLN A 288 6.78 -13.12 -13.57
C GLN A 288 7.86 -14.14 -13.17
N GLN A 289 8.16 -14.27 -11.88
CA GLN A 289 9.11 -15.26 -11.38
C GLN A 289 8.57 -16.69 -11.55
N ARG A 290 7.29 -16.91 -11.27
CA ARG A 290 6.62 -18.20 -11.45
C ARG A 290 6.59 -18.60 -12.91
N LEU A 291 6.23 -17.69 -13.82
CA LEU A 291 6.26 -17.90 -15.27
C LEU A 291 7.69 -18.14 -15.76
N GLY A 292 8.67 -17.41 -15.23
CA GLY A 292 10.09 -17.64 -15.50
C GLY A 292 10.51 -19.06 -15.13
N ALA A 293 10.22 -19.50 -13.91
CA ALA A 293 10.53 -20.85 -13.43
C ALA A 293 9.76 -21.94 -14.22
N GLU A 294 8.50 -21.70 -14.59
CA GLU A 294 7.72 -22.63 -15.40
C GLU A 294 8.26 -22.74 -16.82
N LEU A 295 8.68 -21.62 -17.42
CA LEU A 295 9.33 -21.61 -18.74
C LEU A 295 10.70 -22.29 -18.67
N GLU A 296 11.52 -22.00 -17.66
CA GLU A 296 12.80 -22.69 -17.43
C GLU A 296 12.59 -24.20 -17.28
N GLY A 297 11.62 -24.63 -16.46
CA GLY A 297 11.26 -26.04 -16.27
C GLY A 297 10.77 -26.74 -17.53
N LYS A 298 10.10 -26.01 -18.45
CA LYS A 298 9.68 -26.52 -19.76
C LYS A 298 10.79 -26.51 -20.80
N VAL A 299 11.70 -25.54 -20.77
CA VAL A 299 12.78 -25.37 -21.75
C VAL A 299 13.97 -26.30 -21.46
N LEU A 300 14.29 -26.55 -20.20
CA LEU A 300 15.39 -27.45 -19.80
C LEU A 300 15.32 -28.87 -20.40
N PRO A 301 14.16 -29.56 -20.41
CA PRO A 301 14.01 -30.85 -21.09
C PRO A 301 14.22 -30.76 -22.61
N TRP A 302 13.78 -29.66 -23.24
CA TRP A 302 13.98 -29.45 -24.67
C TRP A 302 15.44 -29.21 -25.02
N ILE A 303 16.15 -28.42 -24.22
CA ILE A 303 17.61 -28.23 -24.37
C ILE A 303 18.32 -29.57 -24.22
N LYS A 304 17.99 -30.36 -23.20
CA LYS A 304 18.58 -31.71 -23.00
C LYS A 304 18.27 -32.65 -24.17
N ALA A 305 17.04 -32.62 -24.71
CA ALA A 305 16.67 -33.41 -25.87
C ALA A 305 17.45 -32.97 -27.12
N PHE A 306 17.62 -31.67 -27.35
CA PHE A 306 18.43 -31.12 -28.44
C PHE A 306 19.92 -31.47 -28.30
N GLU A 307 20.48 -31.39 -27.09
CA GLU A 307 21.85 -31.81 -26.82
C GLU A 307 22.05 -33.31 -27.05
N GLN A 308 21.07 -34.12 -26.66
CA GLN A 308 21.09 -35.57 -26.89
C GLN A 308 20.98 -35.91 -28.38
N ASP A 309 20.12 -35.21 -29.14
CA ASP A 309 20.02 -35.36 -30.59
C ASP A 309 21.29 -34.85 -31.31
N GLY A 310 21.91 -33.79 -30.79
CA GLY A 310 23.25 -33.33 -31.20
C GLY A 310 24.33 -34.38 -31.00
N ARG A 311 24.30 -35.12 -29.87
CA ARG A 311 25.23 -36.24 -29.60
C ARG A 311 24.95 -37.45 -30.51
N LEU A 312 23.69 -37.79 -30.71
CA LEU A 312 23.29 -38.90 -31.59
C LEU A 312 23.64 -38.62 -33.06
N SER A 313 23.39 -37.41 -33.54
CA SER A 313 23.77 -36.97 -34.89
C SER A 313 25.29 -36.93 -35.07
N ALA A 314 26.05 -36.49 -34.07
CA ALA A 314 27.52 -36.56 -34.09
C ALA A 314 28.03 -38.01 -34.10
N SER A 315 27.43 -38.91 -33.31
CA SER A 315 27.75 -40.34 -33.34
C SER A 315 27.43 -40.98 -34.69
N ARG A 316 26.29 -40.63 -35.29
CA ARG A 316 25.88 -41.12 -36.62
C ARG A 316 26.82 -40.61 -37.71
N ARG A 317 27.27 -39.35 -37.65
CA ARG A 317 28.30 -38.82 -38.55
C ARG A 317 29.62 -39.56 -38.41
N ARG A 318 30.07 -39.85 -37.17
CA ARG A 318 31.29 -40.65 -36.95
C ARG A 318 31.16 -42.06 -37.52
N GLN A 319 30.04 -42.75 -37.28
CA GLN A 319 29.80 -44.08 -37.83
C GLN A 319 29.76 -44.08 -39.37
N LEU A 320 29.13 -43.08 -39.98
CA LEU A 320 29.11 -42.92 -41.43
C LEU A 320 30.50 -42.61 -41.99
N GLN A 321 31.31 -41.85 -41.26
CA GLN A 321 32.68 -41.53 -41.65
C GLN A 321 33.61 -42.74 -41.47
N GLU A 322 33.49 -43.50 -40.39
CA GLU A 322 34.19 -44.78 -40.20
C GLU A 322 33.79 -45.81 -41.27
N ALA A 323 32.51 -45.84 -41.65
CA ALA A 323 32.02 -46.69 -42.74
C ALA A 323 32.59 -46.24 -44.09
N ALA A 324 32.64 -44.93 -44.36
CA ALA A 324 33.26 -44.36 -45.55
C ALA A 324 34.77 -44.66 -45.61
N ASP A 325 35.50 -44.45 -44.51
CA ASP A 325 36.93 -44.77 -44.40
C ASP A 325 37.18 -46.28 -44.57
N SER A 326 36.27 -47.14 -44.08
CA SER A 326 36.36 -48.59 -44.26
C SER A 326 36.09 -49.00 -45.71
N ALA A 327 35.15 -48.33 -46.39
CA ALA A 327 34.85 -48.55 -47.79
C ALA A 327 36.00 -48.06 -48.69
N GLU A 328 36.64 -46.93 -48.33
CA GLU A 328 37.81 -46.39 -49.02
C GLU A 328 39.02 -47.31 -48.84
N LYS A 329 39.25 -47.86 -47.64
CA LYS A 329 40.28 -48.89 -47.41
C LYS A 329 39.99 -50.18 -48.19
N ALA A 330 38.73 -50.60 -48.27
CA ALA A 330 38.34 -51.77 -49.06
C ALA A 330 38.51 -51.53 -50.57
N ALA A 331 38.21 -50.32 -51.05
CA ALA A 331 38.44 -49.89 -52.42
C ALA A 331 39.93 -49.84 -52.74
N ALA A 332 40.75 -49.25 -51.87
CA ALA A 332 42.21 -49.22 -52.01
C ALA A 332 42.82 -50.64 -52.02
N LEU A 333 42.33 -51.56 -51.17
CA LEU A 333 42.75 -52.96 -51.18
C LEU A 333 42.32 -53.70 -52.45
N LEU A 334 41.16 -53.37 -53.02
CA LEU A 334 40.71 -53.93 -54.29
C LEU A 334 41.53 -53.36 -55.46
N GLU A 335 41.85 -52.08 -55.43
CA GLU A 335 42.69 -51.40 -56.42
C GLU A 335 44.14 -51.91 -56.38
N ASP A 336 44.71 -52.12 -55.19
CA ASP A 336 46.01 -52.76 -54.98
C ASP A 336 45.99 -54.23 -55.46
N ARG A 337 44.91 -54.98 -55.19
CA ARG A 337 44.74 -56.35 -55.74
C ARG A 337 44.58 -56.38 -57.25
N LEU A 338 43.93 -55.39 -57.85
CA LEU A 338 43.76 -55.28 -59.30
C LEU A 338 45.07 -54.87 -59.98
N SER A 339 45.83 -53.97 -59.39
CA SER A 339 47.17 -53.58 -59.88
C SER A 339 48.20 -54.70 -59.67
N GLN A 340 48.14 -55.47 -58.58
CA GLN A 340 48.91 -56.70 -58.39
C GLN A 340 48.53 -57.79 -59.40
N ARG A 341 47.24 -57.94 -59.74
CA ARG A 341 46.79 -58.87 -60.81
C ARG A 341 47.21 -58.42 -62.20
N ALA A 342 47.20 -57.12 -62.48
CA ALA A 342 47.68 -56.57 -63.74
C ALA A 342 49.19 -56.80 -63.91
N ALA A 343 49.99 -56.57 -62.86
CA ALA A 343 51.42 -56.88 -62.84
C ALA A 343 51.70 -58.39 -62.97
N ALA A 344 50.95 -59.24 -62.27
CA ALA A 344 51.08 -60.70 -62.38
C ALA A 344 50.66 -61.25 -63.76
N SER A 345 49.71 -60.60 -64.44
CA SER A 345 49.26 -61.01 -65.78
C SER A 345 50.27 -60.70 -66.90
N GLN A 346 51.18 -59.75 -66.69
CA GLN A 346 52.26 -59.42 -67.63
C GLN A 346 53.50 -60.32 -67.48
N GLU A 347 53.71 -60.95 -66.33
CA GLU A 347 54.84 -61.87 -66.08
C GLU A 347 54.48 -63.37 -66.30
N LEU A 348 53.20 -63.73 -66.43
CA LEU A 348 52.73 -65.12 -66.55
C LEU A 348 52.55 -65.65 -68.00
N ALA A 349 52.86 -64.84 -69.02
CA ALA A 349 52.75 -65.26 -70.43
C ALA A 349 53.72 -66.38 -70.87
N PRO A 350 54.95 -66.55 -70.33
CA PRO A 350 55.81 -67.68 -70.67
C PRO A 350 55.76 -68.85 -69.66
N GLN A 351 55.07 -68.73 -68.52
CA GLN A 351 55.01 -69.78 -67.48
C GLN A 351 53.79 -70.72 -67.60
N ALA A 352 52.75 -70.34 -68.33
CA ALA A 352 51.57 -71.17 -68.62
C ALA A 352 51.89 -72.44 -69.46
N ALA A 353 53.00 -72.45 -70.19
CA ALA A 353 53.48 -73.63 -70.91
C ALA A 353 54.22 -74.64 -70.01
N SER A 354 54.81 -74.21 -68.89
CA SER A 354 55.52 -75.08 -67.94
C SER A 354 54.62 -75.68 -66.84
N LEU A 355 53.52 -75.00 -66.51
CA LEU A 355 52.53 -75.45 -65.52
C LEU A 355 51.65 -76.61 -66.02
N ASN A 356 51.48 -76.75 -67.34
CA ASN A 356 50.83 -77.93 -67.93
C ASN A 356 51.68 -79.21 -67.86
N GLN A 357 53.01 -79.10 -67.76
CA GLN A 357 53.91 -80.24 -67.51
C GLN A 357 54.08 -80.57 -66.00
N ALA A 358 53.84 -79.61 -65.11
CA ALA A 358 53.85 -79.84 -63.66
C ALA A 358 52.52 -80.43 -63.12
N LEU A 359 51.39 -80.18 -63.80
CA LEU A 359 50.08 -80.72 -63.44
C LEU A 359 49.92 -82.21 -63.81
N THR A 360 50.67 -82.73 -64.78
CA THR A 360 50.78 -84.18 -65.07
C THR A 360 51.64 -84.92 -64.05
N ALA A 361 52.68 -84.29 -63.47
CA ALA A 361 53.48 -84.87 -62.39
C ALA A 361 52.78 -84.83 -61.01
N ARG A 362 51.91 -83.84 -60.76
CA ARG A 362 51.09 -83.75 -59.52
C ARG A 362 49.91 -84.74 -59.46
N ARG A 363 49.45 -85.25 -60.60
CA ARG A 363 48.44 -86.32 -60.64
C ARG A 363 48.99 -87.66 -60.15
N VAL A 364 50.23 -87.99 -60.49
CA VAL A 364 50.93 -89.20 -60.02
C VAL A 364 51.24 -89.15 -58.50
N GLY A 365 51.57 -87.98 -57.95
CA GLY A 365 51.80 -87.81 -56.50
C GLY A 365 50.54 -87.72 -55.63
N ALA A 366 49.35 -87.51 -56.22
CA ALA A 366 48.07 -87.54 -55.49
C ALA A 366 47.47 -88.95 -55.42
N GLU A 367 47.84 -89.84 -56.36
CA GLU A 367 47.44 -91.25 -56.35
C GLU A 367 48.26 -92.08 -55.35
N GLU A 368 49.55 -91.77 -55.12
CA GLU A 368 50.35 -92.40 -54.05
C GLU A 368 49.93 -91.98 -52.63
N ARG A 369 49.39 -90.76 -52.43
CA ARG A 369 48.88 -90.31 -51.12
C ARG A 369 47.49 -90.88 -50.78
N ARG A 370 46.71 -91.27 -51.79
CA ARG A 370 45.45 -92.03 -51.60
C ARG A 370 45.70 -93.48 -51.19
N ALA A 371 46.76 -94.12 -51.69
CA ALA A 371 47.18 -95.45 -51.25
C ALA A 371 47.67 -95.49 -49.78
N THR A 372 48.33 -94.43 -49.30
CA THR A 372 48.78 -94.34 -47.89
C THR A 372 47.66 -93.99 -46.90
N ALA A 373 46.58 -93.32 -47.32
CA ALA A 373 45.43 -93.02 -46.47
C ALA A 373 44.48 -94.23 -46.31
N GLN A 374 44.40 -95.12 -47.30
CA GLN A 374 43.61 -96.35 -47.25
C GLN A 374 44.27 -97.45 -46.37
N LEU A 375 45.59 -97.44 -46.21
CA LEU A 375 46.30 -98.29 -45.24
C LEU A 375 46.21 -97.78 -43.78
N ALA A 376 45.94 -96.49 -43.56
CA ALA A 376 45.75 -95.91 -42.23
C ALA A 376 44.33 -96.14 -41.66
N SER A 377 43.29 -96.17 -42.50
CA SER A 377 41.92 -96.52 -42.06
C SER A 377 41.75 -98.01 -41.81
N PHE A 378 42.50 -98.87 -42.52
CA PHE A 378 42.50 -100.33 -42.28
C PHE A 378 43.18 -100.73 -40.96
N ASN A 379 44.15 -99.92 -40.47
CA ASN A 379 44.84 -100.17 -39.20
C ASN A 379 44.10 -99.56 -37.98
N ALA A 380 43.25 -98.54 -38.15
CA ALA A 380 42.39 -98.01 -37.07
C ALA A 380 41.27 -99.00 -36.69
N SER A 381 40.74 -99.74 -37.67
CA SER A 381 39.71 -100.77 -37.45
C SER A 381 40.22 -102.03 -36.71
N ARG A 382 41.54 -102.31 -36.75
CA ARG A 382 42.16 -103.41 -35.95
C ARG A 382 42.45 -103.02 -34.49
N VAL A 383 42.55 -101.72 -34.18
CA VAL A 383 42.79 -101.24 -32.80
C VAL A 383 41.47 -101.15 -32.00
N VAL A 384 40.35 -100.82 -32.65
CA VAL A 384 39.01 -100.86 -32.04
C VAL A 384 38.52 -102.28 -31.76
N ALA A 385 38.96 -103.27 -32.57
CA ALA A 385 38.70 -104.69 -32.31
C ALA A 385 39.55 -105.28 -31.15
N ALA A 386 40.61 -104.60 -30.71
CA ALA A 386 41.49 -105.04 -29.62
C ALA A 386 41.10 -104.44 -28.24
N LEU A 387 40.34 -103.34 -28.20
CA LEU A 387 39.94 -102.67 -26.95
C LEU A 387 38.55 -103.08 -26.41
N GLY A 388 37.83 -103.95 -27.12
CA GLY A 388 36.57 -104.55 -26.66
C GLY A 388 36.75 -105.81 -25.78
N THR A 389 37.91 -106.00 -25.13
CA THR A 389 38.24 -107.22 -24.38
C THR A 389 38.67 -107.00 -22.92
N SER A 390 38.34 -105.89 -22.26
CA SER A 390 38.82 -105.63 -20.88
C SER A 390 38.00 -104.70 -19.96
N LEU A 391 36.69 -104.91 -19.72
CA LEU A 391 36.05 -104.39 -18.48
C LEU A 391 35.14 -105.40 -17.77
N PRO A 392 35.10 -105.36 -16.42
CA PRO A 392 34.50 -106.38 -15.59
C PRO A 392 33.00 -106.18 -15.28
N THR A 393 32.48 -107.26 -14.72
CA THR A 393 31.09 -107.70 -14.61
C THR A 393 30.35 -107.17 -13.38
N GLY A 394 29.19 -106.53 -13.57
CA GLY A 394 28.28 -106.27 -12.44
C GLY A 394 27.12 -105.28 -12.62
N MET A 395 26.62 -105.01 -13.84
CA MET A 395 25.51 -104.06 -14.04
C MET A 395 24.30 -104.68 -14.78
N PRO A 396 23.06 -104.36 -14.35
CA PRO A 396 21.81 -104.92 -14.85
C PRO A 396 21.49 -104.58 -16.32
N GLU A 397 20.77 -105.50 -16.98
CA GLU A 397 20.68 -105.66 -18.45
C GLU A 397 20.14 -104.47 -19.26
N THR A 398 19.38 -103.56 -18.65
CA THR A 398 18.87 -102.36 -19.33
C THR A 398 19.94 -101.28 -19.52
N ALA A 399 21.00 -101.25 -18.71
CA ALA A 399 22.16 -100.38 -18.92
C ALA A 399 23.22 -101.02 -19.86
N ARG A 400 23.21 -102.35 -19.97
CA ARG A 400 24.10 -103.14 -20.85
C ARG A 400 23.81 -102.95 -22.34
N ARG A 401 22.57 -102.62 -22.72
CA ARG A 401 22.21 -102.34 -24.13
C ARG A 401 22.54 -100.91 -24.59
N LEU A 402 22.63 -99.94 -23.69
CA LEU A 402 22.96 -98.54 -24.03
C LEU A 402 24.47 -98.26 -24.04
N LEU A 403 25.26 -99.04 -23.29
CA LEU A 403 26.72 -98.91 -23.28
C LEU A 403 27.44 -99.82 -24.29
N GLN A 404 26.72 -100.73 -24.96
CA GLN A 404 27.24 -101.55 -26.06
C GLN A 404 27.37 -100.79 -27.39
N GLN A 405 26.88 -99.55 -27.47
CA GLN A 405 27.06 -98.70 -28.64
C GLN A 405 28.34 -97.84 -28.61
N PHE A 406 28.99 -97.62 -27.45
CA PHE A 406 30.16 -96.70 -27.39
C PHE A 406 31.21 -96.98 -26.27
N GLY A 407 31.40 -98.22 -25.79
CA GLY A 407 32.32 -98.49 -24.68
C GLY A 407 33.40 -99.56 -24.90
N GLY A 408 34.64 -99.19 -24.53
CA GLY A 408 35.61 -100.05 -23.83
C GLY A 408 37.01 -99.38 -23.77
N ASP A 409 37.75 -99.25 -22.65
CA ASP A 409 37.65 -99.82 -21.29
C ASP A 409 38.64 -99.10 -20.31
N GLY A 410 38.29 -98.91 -19.01
CA GLY A 410 39.23 -98.46 -17.94
C GLY A 410 38.68 -97.77 -16.64
N ALA A 411 38.27 -98.59 -15.66
CA ALA A 411 38.36 -98.55 -14.18
C ALA A 411 38.58 -97.28 -13.25
N VAL A 412 37.66 -97.13 -12.26
CA VAL A 412 37.72 -96.72 -10.79
C VAL A 412 38.17 -95.27 -10.46
N SER A 413 37.58 -94.43 -9.57
CA SER A 413 37.14 -94.60 -8.17
C SER A 413 36.23 -93.46 -7.66
N THR A 414 35.61 -93.71 -6.50
CA THR A 414 34.53 -93.02 -5.76
C THR A 414 34.96 -91.89 -4.82
N GLN A 415 34.12 -90.85 -4.63
CA GLN A 415 33.92 -90.22 -3.30
C GLN A 415 32.63 -89.39 -3.23
N GLU A 416 31.80 -89.67 -2.22
CA GLU A 416 30.53 -88.99 -1.92
C GLU A 416 30.74 -87.70 -1.10
N ALA A 417 29.95 -86.67 -1.39
CA ALA A 417 29.93 -85.37 -0.68
C ALA A 417 28.53 -85.09 -0.05
N PRO A 418 28.44 -84.24 0.99
CA PRO A 418 27.40 -84.27 2.02
C PRO A 418 26.15 -83.41 1.74
N GLY A 419 25.02 -83.82 2.32
CA GLY A 419 23.64 -83.42 1.99
C GLY A 419 23.22 -81.97 2.21
N ASP A 420 24.00 -81.14 2.89
CA ASP A 420 23.65 -79.70 3.05
C ASP A 420 24.09 -78.86 1.83
N LEU A 421 24.91 -79.43 0.94
CA LEU A 421 25.20 -78.91 -0.39
C LEU A 421 24.07 -79.26 -1.38
N MET A 422 23.29 -80.31 -1.10
CA MET A 422 22.19 -80.77 -1.96
C MET A 422 20.97 -79.86 -1.88
N ALA A 423 20.68 -79.25 -0.73
CA ALA A 423 19.55 -78.32 -0.59
C ALA A 423 19.81 -76.95 -1.27
N ALA A 424 21.07 -76.50 -1.29
CA ALA A 424 21.48 -75.31 -2.04
C ALA A 424 21.55 -75.59 -3.56
N LEU A 425 22.03 -76.79 -3.94
CA LEU A 425 21.95 -77.29 -5.31
C LEU A 425 20.50 -77.50 -5.77
N GLU A 426 19.55 -77.86 -4.91
CA GLU A 426 18.14 -78.06 -5.30
C GLU A 426 17.43 -76.76 -5.68
N VAL A 427 17.82 -75.62 -5.10
CA VAL A 427 17.27 -74.30 -5.46
C VAL A 427 17.94 -73.77 -6.73
N GLU A 428 19.26 -73.89 -6.86
CA GLU A 428 19.96 -73.59 -8.12
C GLU A 428 19.58 -74.55 -9.26
N LEU A 429 19.24 -75.81 -8.97
CA LEU A 429 18.73 -76.78 -9.94
C LEU A 429 17.31 -76.45 -10.38
N ARG A 430 16.45 -75.82 -9.55
CA ARG A 430 15.12 -75.39 -10.01
C ARG A 430 15.19 -74.16 -10.91
N ASP A 431 16.08 -73.22 -10.62
CA ASP A 431 16.33 -72.05 -11.49
C ASP A 431 17.11 -72.43 -12.76
N ALA A 432 18.05 -73.39 -12.66
CA ALA A 432 18.73 -73.98 -13.81
C ALA A 432 17.82 -74.91 -14.62
N VAL A 433 16.85 -75.60 -14.02
CA VAL A 433 15.83 -76.39 -14.75
C VAL A 433 14.82 -75.47 -15.42
N GLY A 434 14.40 -74.35 -14.82
CA GLY A 434 13.56 -73.35 -15.51
C GLY A 434 14.29 -72.67 -16.68
N SER A 435 15.58 -72.38 -16.51
CA SER A 435 16.45 -71.86 -17.59
C SER A 435 16.77 -72.93 -18.64
N ALA A 436 16.95 -74.19 -18.23
CA ALA A 436 17.19 -75.32 -19.11
C ALA A 436 15.92 -75.81 -19.81
N GLU A 437 14.72 -75.58 -19.30
CA GLU A 437 13.44 -75.85 -19.99
C GLU A 437 13.16 -74.80 -21.06
N GLY A 438 13.48 -73.53 -20.79
CA GLY A 438 13.48 -72.46 -21.80
C GLY A 438 14.53 -72.69 -22.89
N ALA A 439 15.76 -73.02 -22.47
CA ALA A 439 16.83 -73.40 -23.39
C ALA A 439 16.53 -74.73 -24.09
N ALA A 440 15.87 -75.70 -23.46
CA ALA A 440 15.47 -76.97 -24.06
C ALA A 440 14.32 -76.78 -25.05
N ALA A 441 13.36 -75.89 -24.80
CA ALA A 441 12.31 -75.59 -25.76
C ALA A 441 12.87 -74.86 -26.99
N GLU A 442 13.86 -73.99 -26.79
CA GLU A 442 14.53 -73.28 -27.89
C GLU A 442 15.55 -74.15 -28.62
N GLU A 443 16.26 -75.01 -27.90
CA GLU A 443 17.10 -76.08 -28.40
C GLU A 443 16.25 -77.17 -29.06
N GLU A 444 15.01 -77.41 -28.65
CA GLU A 444 14.10 -78.38 -29.27
C GLU A 444 13.47 -77.81 -30.53
N ARG A 445 13.23 -76.49 -30.60
CA ARG A 445 12.94 -75.78 -31.87
C ARG A 445 14.15 -75.77 -32.80
N ARG A 446 15.35 -75.58 -32.27
CA ARG A 446 16.59 -75.69 -33.06
C ARG A 446 16.89 -77.13 -33.44
N ARG A 447 16.56 -78.11 -32.61
CA ARG A 447 16.71 -79.55 -32.90
C ARG A 447 15.66 -80.00 -33.88
N SER A 448 14.41 -79.53 -33.82
CA SER A 448 13.40 -79.85 -34.82
C SER A 448 13.72 -79.19 -36.16
N ALA A 449 14.13 -77.92 -36.18
CA ALA A 449 14.63 -77.26 -37.39
C ALA A 449 15.93 -77.90 -37.92
N ALA A 450 16.85 -78.30 -37.04
CA ALA A 450 18.06 -79.02 -37.41
C ALA A 450 17.77 -80.49 -37.77
N GLN A 451 16.68 -81.09 -37.27
CA GLN A 451 16.27 -82.46 -37.58
C GLN A 451 15.49 -82.49 -38.89
N GLU A 452 14.76 -81.44 -39.24
CA GLU A 452 14.23 -81.19 -40.58
C GLU A 452 15.36 -80.86 -41.57
N ALA A 453 16.33 -80.02 -41.18
CA ALA A 453 17.50 -79.77 -42.02
C ALA A 453 18.37 -81.03 -42.15
N ARG A 454 18.49 -81.86 -41.11
CA ARG A 454 19.16 -83.16 -41.14
C ARG A 454 18.35 -84.20 -41.89
N SER A 455 17.01 -84.19 -41.86
CA SER A 455 16.20 -85.13 -42.63
C SER A 455 16.21 -84.76 -44.11
N ARG A 456 16.19 -83.46 -44.45
CA ARG A 456 16.43 -82.96 -45.82
C ARG A 456 17.85 -83.26 -46.27
N SER A 457 18.86 -82.95 -45.47
CA SER A 457 20.25 -83.27 -45.79
C SER A 457 20.52 -84.78 -45.84
N LYS A 458 19.84 -85.60 -45.01
CA LYS A 458 19.91 -87.07 -45.11
C LYS A 458 19.20 -87.57 -46.35
N ALA A 459 18.02 -87.05 -46.70
CA ALA A 459 17.33 -87.41 -47.94
C ALA A 459 18.14 -86.99 -49.17
N ASP A 460 18.79 -85.82 -49.12
CA ASP A 460 19.67 -85.32 -50.18
C ASP A 460 20.97 -86.12 -50.25
N ALA A 461 21.55 -86.50 -49.11
CA ALA A 461 22.74 -87.36 -49.03
C ALA A 461 22.43 -88.79 -49.44
N GLU A 462 21.26 -89.34 -49.08
CA GLU A 462 20.77 -90.64 -49.52
C GLU A 462 20.52 -90.59 -51.03
N SER A 463 19.84 -89.56 -51.55
CA SER A 463 19.63 -89.35 -52.99
C SER A 463 20.95 -89.18 -53.75
N ALA A 464 21.92 -88.47 -53.17
CA ALA A 464 23.26 -88.32 -53.74
C ALA A 464 24.05 -89.64 -53.68
N SER A 465 23.92 -90.42 -52.60
CA SER A 465 24.55 -91.74 -52.46
C SER A 465 23.96 -92.75 -53.45
N TRP A 466 22.64 -92.74 -53.66
CA TRP A 466 21.98 -93.55 -54.67
C TRP A 466 22.42 -93.16 -56.08
N ARG A 467 22.58 -91.86 -56.36
CA ARG A 467 23.13 -91.38 -57.64
C ARG A 467 24.60 -91.77 -57.82
N ALA A 468 25.40 -91.71 -56.77
CA ALA A 468 26.80 -92.13 -56.78
C ALA A 468 26.92 -93.65 -56.99
N GLU A 469 26.15 -94.47 -56.26
CA GLU A 469 26.11 -95.93 -56.46
C GLU A 469 25.61 -96.30 -57.85
N ALA A 470 24.60 -95.61 -58.37
CA ALA A 470 24.12 -95.83 -59.73
C ALA A 470 25.19 -95.47 -60.77
N ALA A 471 25.93 -94.36 -60.56
CA ALA A 471 27.04 -93.96 -61.41
C ALA A 471 28.22 -94.95 -61.33
N GLU A 472 28.56 -95.44 -60.13
CA GLU A 472 29.59 -96.45 -59.92
C GLU A 472 29.22 -97.78 -60.56
N ARG A 473 27.98 -98.26 -60.40
CA ARG A 473 27.49 -99.47 -61.07
C ARG A 473 27.51 -99.32 -62.59
N ARG A 474 27.15 -98.14 -63.12
CA ARG A 474 27.29 -97.82 -64.56
C ARG A 474 28.75 -97.81 -65.00
N ALA A 475 29.66 -97.27 -64.20
CA ALA A 475 31.09 -97.25 -64.50
C ALA A 475 31.69 -98.66 -64.47
N ILE A 476 31.32 -99.50 -63.50
CA ILE A 476 31.74 -100.91 -63.41
C ILE A 476 31.21 -101.70 -64.60
N VAL A 477 29.92 -101.56 -64.94
CA VAL A 477 29.36 -102.24 -66.13
C VAL A 477 29.99 -101.71 -67.41
N GLY A 478 30.25 -100.40 -67.51
CA GLY A 478 30.96 -99.81 -68.66
C GLY A 478 32.39 -100.32 -68.78
N ALA A 479 33.10 -100.48 -67.67
CA ALA A 479 34.43 -101.07 -67.63
C ALA A 479 34.40 -102.55 -68.02
N GLN A 480 33.43 -103.33 -67.52
CA GLN A 480 33.25 -104.73 -67.92
C GLN A 480 32.91 -104.89 -69.40
N VAL A 481 32.08 -104.01 -69.96
CA VAL A 481 31.79 -104.00 -71.40
C VAL A 481 33.05 -103.63 -72.18
N ALA A 482 33.82 -102.63 -71.74
CA ALA A 482 35.07 -102.24 -72.39
C ALA A 482 36.15 -103.33 -72.31
N GLU A 483 36.30 -103.98 -71.15
CA GLU A 483 37.20 -105.11 -70.93
C GLU A 483 36.81 -106.30 -71.80
N LEU A 484 35.55 -106.74 -71.77
CA LEU A 484 35.04 -107.82 -72.62
C LEU A 484 35.13 -107.47 -74.11
N SER A 485 34.95 -106.20 -74.49
CA SER A 485 35.14 -105.74 -75.88
C SER A 485 36.61 -105.77 -76.28
N SER A 486 37.52 -105.42 -75.37
CA SER A 486 38.96 -105.50 -75.60
C SER A 486 39.46 -106.94 -75.66
N GLU A 487 38.95 -107.84 -74.80
CA GLU A 487 39.23 -109.27 -74.81
C GLU A 487 38.71 -109.92 -76.10
N LEU A 488 37.54 -109.49 -76.59
CA LEU A 488 36.98 -109.95 -77.86
C LEU A 488 37.80 -109.42 -79.05
N ALA A 489 38.32 -108.19 -78.97
CA ALA A 489 39.23 -107.65 -79.96
C ALA A 489 40.59 -108.39 -79.96
N THR A 490 41.16 -108.70 -78.79
CA THR A 490 42.41 -109.49 -78.70
C THR A 490 42.18 -110.93 -79.16
N PHE A 491 41.04 -111.54 -78.81
CA PHE A 491 40.69 -112.89 -79.28
C PHE A 491 40.44 -112.93 -80.80
N ALA A 492 39.90 -111.86 -81.39
CA ALA A 492 39.75 -111.74 -82.85
C ALA A 492 41.12 -111.60 -83.55
N VAL A 493 42.09 -110.91 -82.93
CA VAL A 493 43.46 -110.80 -83.45
C VAL A 493 44.20 -112.13 -83.29
N GLU A 494 44.13 -112.79 -82.13
CA GLU A 494 44.75 -114.10 -81.90
C GLU A 494 44.10 -115.23 -82.72
N GLY A 495 42.82 -115.10 -83.07
CA GLY A 495 42.11 -116.03 -83.95
C GLY A 495 42.42 -115.86 -85.44
N GLY A 496 42.96 -114.71 -85.85
CA GLY A 496 43.37 -114.43 -87.22
C GLY A 496 44.67 -115.14 -87.65
N ASP A 497 45.48 -115.59 -86.70
CA ASP A 497 46.78 -116.24 -86.95
C ASP A 497 46.72 -117.78 -86.87
N ALA A 498 45.53 -118.38 -86.80
CA ALA A 498 45.31 -119.82 -86.66
C ALA A 498 44.52 -120.45 -87.84
N GLU A 499 44.88 -120.13 -89.08
CA GLU A 499 44.21 -120.71 -90.26
C GLU A 499 44.57 -122.18 -90.55
N ASP A 500 45.53 -122.80 -89.83
CA ASP A 500 45.96 -124.19 -90.06
C ASP A 500 45.67 -125.17 -88.89
N ALA A 501 44.76 -124.83 -87.97
CA ALA A 501 44.45 -125.66 -86.80
C ALA A 501 43.22 -126.59 -86.99
N SER A 502 43.37 -127.87 -86.62
CA SER A 502 42.36 -128.94 -86.60
C SER A 502 40.95 -128.50 -86.17
N GLY A 503 39.90 -128.98 -86.87
CA GLY A 503 38.49 -128.59 -86.64
C GLY A 503 37.96 -128.73 -85.20
N ALA A 504 38.63 -129.49 -84.33
CA ALA A 504 38.32 -129.52 -82.90
C ALA A 504 38.67 -128.20 -82.15
N LEU A 505 39.70 -127.48 -82.62
CA LEU A 505 40.10 -126.18 -82.07
C LEU A 505 39.16 -125.05 -82.54
N VAL A 506 38.65 -125.14 -83.78
CA VAL A 506 37.66 -124.20 -84.32
C VAL A 506 36.34 -124.29 -83.56
N HIS A 507 35.83 -125.49 -83.30
CA HIS A 507 34.61 -125.62 -82.47
C HIS A 507 34.83 -125.12 -81.03
N LYS A 508 36.02 -125.31 -80.47
CA LYS A 508 36.33 -124.80 -79.12
C LYS A 508 36.51 -123.27 -79.09
N SER A 509 36.95 -122.65 -80.19
CA SER A 509 37.01 -121.18 -80.32
C SER A 509 35.63 -120.59 -80.59
N GLU A 510 34.77 -121.26 -81.38
CA GLU A 510 33.37 -120.89 -81.59
C GLU A 510 32.56 -120.97 -80.29
N GLU A 511 32.73 -122.02 -79.48
CA GLU A 511 32.08 -122.14 -78.16
C GLU A 511 32.54 -121.02 -77.21
N LYS A 512 33.84 -120.67 -77.23
CA LYS A 512 34.37 -119.54 -76.46
C LYS A 512 33.79 -118.21 -76.96
N LEU A 513 33.73 -117.97 -78.27
CA LEU A 513 33.10 -116.78 -78.85
C LEU A 513 31.62 -116.69 -78.51
N ALA A 514 30.88 -117.80 -78.55
CA ALA A 514 29.48 -117.83 -78.13
C ALA A 514 29.34 -117.60 -76.61
N ALA A 515 30.29 -118.07 -75.79
CA ALA A 515 30.33 -117.76 -74.36
C ALA A 515 30.65 -116.28 -74.10
N PHE A 516 31.59 -115.69 -74.83
CA PHE A 516 31.90 -114.26 -74.78
C PHE A 516 30.72 -113.40 -75.24
N GLY A 517 30.08 -113.76 -76.37
CA GLY A 517 28.88 -113.09 -76.86
C GLY A 517 27.73 -113.14 -75.85
N ARG A 518 27.54 -114.28 -75.17
CA ARG A 518 26.55 -114.39 -74.07
C ARG A 518 26.92 -113.54 -72.86
N ARG A 519 28.19 -113.47 -72.48
CA ARG A 519 28.67 -112.63 -71.36
C ARG A 519 28.56 -111.14 -71.69
N LEU A 520 28.90 -110.73 -72.91
CA LEU A 520 28.77 -109.35 -73.38
C LEU A 520 27.29 -108.95 -73.45
N ALA A 521 26.43 -109.79 -74.03
CA ALA A 521 24.99 -109.54 -74.07
C ALA A 521 24.38 -109.45 -72.65
N ALA A 522 24.85 -110.27 -71.70
CA ALA A 522 24.44 -110.19 -70.31
C ALA A 522 24.90 -108.88 -69.63
N ALA A 523 26.14 -108.46 -69.87
CA ALA A 523 26.68 -107.19 -69.36
C ALA A 523 25.94 -105.98 -69.96
N GLU A 524 25.64 -105.99 -71.25
CA GLU A 524 24.82 -104.97 -71.91
C GLU A 524 23.37 -104.96 -71.43
N ALA A 525 22.77 -106.12 -71.17
CA ALA A 525 21.43 -106.22 -70.61
C ALA A 525 21.39 -105.66 -69.18
N LEU A 526 22.42 -105.93 -68.37
CA LEU A 526 22.59 -105.32 -67.05
C LEU A 526 22.78 -103.81 -67.14
N GLY A 527 23.57 -103.34 -68.12
CA GLY A 527 23.75 -101.91 -68.40
C GLY A 527 22.43 -101.22 -68.78
N ARG A 528 21.65 -101.84 -69.66
CA ARG A 528 20.30 -101.37 -70.04
C ARG A 528 19.33 -101.37 -68.87
N SER A 529 19.36 -102.39 -68.02
CA SER A 529 18.53 -102.43 -66.80
C SER A 529 18.93 -101.34 -65.81
N ALA A 530 20.23 -101.06 -65.67
CA ALA A 530 20.73 -100.00 -64.79
C ALA A 530 20.39 -98.60 -65.31
N THR A 531 20.47 -98.35 -66.63
CA THR A 531 20.03 -97.09 -67.22
C THR A 531 18.51 -96.91 -67.11
N GLN A 532 17.73 -97.96 -67.36
CA GLN A 532 16.27 -97.91 -67.21
C GLN A 532 15.83 -97.62 -65.76
N ARG A 533 16.45 -98.28 -64.77
CA ARG A 533 16.14 -98.02 -63.34
C ARG A 533 16.49 -96.60 -62.92
N SER A 534 17.62 -96.07 -63.38
CA SER A 534 17.96 -94.67 -63.12
C SER A 534 17.02 -93.70 -63.84
N GLY A 535 16.56 -94.02 -65.05
CA GLY A 535 15.56 -93.21 -65.75
C GLY A 535 14.21 -93.19 -65.03
N MET A 536 13.80 -94.31 -64.43
CA MET A 536 12.61 -94.34 -63.57
C MET A 536 12.78 -93.52 -62.29
N ALA A 537 13.94 -93.62 -61.62
CA ALA A 537 14.22 -92.82 -60.42
C ALA A 537 14.28 -91.32 -60.72
N GLU A 538 14.84 -90.91 -61.88
CA GLU A 538 14.81 -89.53 -62.34
C GLU A 538 13.38 -89.06 -62.66
N ALA A 539 12.58 -89.91 -63.29
CA ALA A 539 11.15 -89.62 -63.54
C ALA A 539 10.37 -89.43 -62.22
N GLU A 540 10.58 -90.29 -61.22
CA GLU A 540 9.96 -90.16 -59.89
C GLU A 540 10.40 -88.90 -59.15
N LEU A 541 11.69 -88.52 -59.24
CA LEU A 541 12.19 -87.26 -58.68
C LEU A 541 11.59 -86.04 -59.40
N THR A 542 11.43 -86.08 -60.72
CA THR A 542 10.74 -85.02 -61.46
C THR A 542 9.26 -84.96 -61.12
N ALA A 543 8.60 -86.10 -60.90
CA ALA A 543 7.21 -86.17 -60.47
C ALA A 543 7.02 -85.64 -59.04
N HIS A 544 7.98 -85.90 -58.14
CA HIS A 544 7.98 -85.31 -56.80
C HIS A 544 8.25 -83.80 -56.85
N ALA A 545 9.16 -83.33 -57.70
CA ALA A 545 9.43 -81.90 -57.88
C ALA A 545 8.21 -81.17 -58.46
N THR A 546 7.50 -81.77 -59.42
CA THR A 546 6.25 -81.20 -59.95
C THR A 546 5.11 -81.26 -58.94
N ALA A 547 5.00 -82.31 -58.13
CA ALA A 547 4.01 -82.39 -57.05
C ALA A 547 4.28 -81.35 -55.94
N VAL A 548 5.54 -81.10 -55.60
CA VAL A 548 5.94 -80.04 -54.66
C VAL A 548 5.69 -78.66 -55.25
N SER A 549 5.99 -78.45 -56.54
CA SER A 549 5.65 -77.21 -57.26
C SER A 549 4.14 -76.95 -57.29
N ALA A 550 3.34 -77.98 -57.58
CA ALA A 550 1.89 -77.90 -57.57
C ALA A 550 1.32 -77.67 -56.16
N ALA A 551 1.93 -78.24 -55.11
CA ALA A 551 1.57 -77.97 -53.72
C ALA A 551 1.92 -76.53 -53.30
N THR A 552 3.03 -75.97 -53.80
CA THR A 552 3.37 -74.56 -53.56
C THR A 552 2.50 -73.59 -54.36
N GLU A 553 2.12 -73.93 -55.59
CA GLU A 553 1.19 -73.12 -56.40
C GLU A 553 -0.23 -73.15 -55.81
N THR A 554 -0.70 -74.29 -55.30
CA THR A 554 -2.00 -74.37 -54.62
C THR A 554 -2.02 -73.62 -53.30
N ALA A 555 -0.94 -73.64 -52.52
CA ALA A 555 -0.79 -72.81 -51.31
C ALA A 555 -0.71 -71.30 -51.64
N GLN A 556 -0.13 -70.92 -52.78
CA GLN A 556 -0.13 -69.54 -53.27
C GLN A 556 -1.52 -69.11 -53.76
N LEU A 557 -2.25 -69.96 -54.47
CA LEU A 557 -3.61 -69.67 -54.94
C LEU A 557 -4.61 -69.56 -53.77
N ASP A 558 -4.49 -70.39 -52.74
CA ASP A 558 -5.39 -70.32 -51.57
C ASP A 558 -5.08 -69.12 -50.64
N THR A 559 -3.87 -68.56 -50.70
CA THR A 559 -3.53 -67.29 -50.03
C THR A 559 -3.84 -66.05 -50.88
N GLN A 560 -3.86 -66.18 -52.22
CA GLN A 560 -4.23 -65.10 -53.15
C GLN A 560 -5.73 -64.85 -53.25
N ARG A 561 -6.59 -65.87 -53.16
CA ARG A 561 -8.05 -65.72 -53.26
C ARG A 561 -8.69 -64.68 -52.30
N PRO A 562 -8.37 -64.64 -50.99
CA PRO A 562 -8.91 -63.61 -50.11
C PRO A 562 -8.34 -62.21 -50.41
N LEU A 563 -7.11 -62.13 -50.94
CA LEU A 563 -6.48 -60.87 -51.37
C LEU A 563 -7.07 -60.35 -52.69
N GLU A 564 -7.36 -61.23 -53.65
CA GLU A 564 -8.04 -60.88 -54.90
C GLU A 564 -9.50 -60.49 -54.66
N ALA A 565 -10.20 -61.16 -53.74
CA ALA A 565 -11.54 -60.77 -53.32
C ALA A 565 -11.54 -59.39 -52.63
N ALA A 566 -10.59 -59.14 -51.73
CA ALA A 566 -10.42 -57.84 -51.08
C ALA A 566 -9.99 -56.74 -52.06
N LEU A 567 -9.13 -57.05 -53.03
CA LEU A 567 -8.74 -56.12 -54.10
C LEU A 567 -9.90 -55.86 -55.06
N ALA A 568 -10.72 -56.86 -55.40
CA ALA A 568 -11.91 -56.68 -56.23
C ALA A 568 -13.01 -55.87 -55.50
N GLU A 569 -13.19 -56.06 -54.19
CA GLU A 569 -14.06 -55.21 -53.37
C GLU A 569 -13.50 -53.80 -53.22
N ALA A 570 -12.19 -53.64 -52.99
CA ALA A 570 -11.55 -52.35 -52.92
C ALA A 570 -11.61 -51.62 -54.26
N LEU A 571 -11.43 -52.31 -55.39
CA LEU A 571 -11.58 -51.77 -56.74
C LEU A 571 -13.04 -51.44 -57.07
N LYS A 572 -14.01 -52.26 -56.64
CA LYS A 572 -15.44 -51.89 -56.73
C LYS A 572 -15.77 -50.66 -55.86
N GLY A 573 -15.17 -50.56 -54.67
CA GLY A 573 -15.25 -49.40 -53.80
C GLY A 573 -14.66 -48.15 -54.45
N LEU A 574 -13.47 -48.28 -55.05
CA LEU A 574 -12.75 -47.25 -55.79
C LEU A 574 -13.46 -46.84 -57.08
N ASP A 575 -14.08 -47.78 -57.80
CA ASP A 575 -14.89 -47.48 -58.98
C ASP A 575 -16.22 -46.84 -58.61
N SER A 576 -16.83 -47.24 -57.50
CA SER A 576 -18.00 -46.54 -56.96
C SER A 576 -17.64 -45.12 -56.53
N LEU A 577 -16.47 -44.93 -55.90
CA LEU A 577 -15.94 -43.62 -55.53
C LEU A 577 -15.53 -42.82 -56.76
N ARG A 578 -14.89 -43.41 -57.78
CA ARG A 578 -14.53 -42.72 -59.04
C ARG A 578 -15.75 -42.32 -59.86
N ARG A 579 -16.87 -43.04 -59.75
CA ARG A 579 -18.13 -42.66 -60.40
C ARG A 579 -18.90 -41.63 -59.59
N ARG A 580 -18.86 -41.72 -58.25
CA ARG A 580 -19.59 -40.82 -57.36
C ARG A 580 -18.86 -39.51 -57.10
N LEU A 581 -17.55 -39.51 -56.91
CA LEU A 581 -16.76 -38.32 -56.57
C LEU A 581 -16.87 -37.22 -57.62
N PRO A 582 -16.81 -37.46 -58.94
CA PRO A 582 -16.99 -36.37 -59.91
C PRO A 582 -18.41 -35.79 -59.88
N ALA A 583 -19.43 -36.63 -59.66
CA ALA A 583 -20.82 -36.18 -59.53
C ALA A 583 -21.07 -35.46 -58.20
N GLU A 584 -20.49 -35.93 -57.10
CA GLU A 584 -20.59 -35.34 -55.76
C GLU A 584 -19.75 -34.07 -55.65
N PHE A 585 -18.59 -33.99 -56.30
CA PHE A 585 -17.83 -32.75 -56.48
C PHE A 585 -18.54 -31.78 -57.39
N ALA A 586 -19.13 -32.23 -58.50
CA ALA A 586 -19.94 -31.36 -59.35
C ALA A 586 -21.19 -30.86 -58.59
N ASP A 587 -21.83 -31.70 -57.76
CA ASP A 587 -22.95 -31.30 -56.90
C ASP A 587 -22.49 -30.36 -55.77
N LEU A 588 -21.31 -30.56 -55.19
CA LEU A 588 -20.73 -29.67 -54.18
C LEU A 588 -20.27 -28.36 -54.79
N GLU A 589 -19.69 -28.36 -55.98
CA GLU A 589 -19.33 -27.18 -56.75
C GLU A 589 -20.59 -26.45 -57.21
N ALA A 590 -21.63 -27.15 -57.63
CA ALA A 590 -22.92 -26.55 -57.97
C ALA A 590 -23.60 -25.95 -56.73
N ARG A 591 -23.64 -26.65 -55.59
CA ARG A 591 -24.21 -26.14 -54.34
C ARG A 591 -23.37 -25.02 -53.73
N CYS A 592 -22.04 -25.09 -53.85
CA CYS A 592 -21.15 -24.01 -53.44
C CYS A 592 -21.34 -22.82 -54.36
N ALA A 593 -21.30 -22.99 -55.69
CA ALA A 593 -21.57 -21.92 -56.65
C ALA A 593 -22.97 -21.33 -56.51
N GLU A 594 -23.99 -22.14 -56.22
CA GLU A 594 -25.35 -21.68 -55.93
C GLU A 594 -25.42 -20.94 -54.60
N ARG A 595 -24.70 -21.37 -53.56
CA ARG A 595 -24.55 -20.62 -52.30
C ARG A 595 -23.75 -19.34 -52.47
N THR A 596 -22.70 -19.34 -53.29
CA THR A 596 -21.90 -18.14 -53.59
C THR A 596 -22.74 -17.18 -54.41
N ARG A 597 -23.45 -17.66 -55.44
CA ARG A 597 -24.41 -16.86 -56.21
C ARG A 597 -25.57 -16.38 -55.36
N SER A 598 -26.11 -17.18 -54.43
CA SER A 598 -27.19 -16.74 -53.54
C SER A 598 -26.68 -15.71 -52.54
N ARG A 599 -25.45 -15.83 -52.05
CA ARG A 599 -24.79 -14.81 -51.22
C ARG A 599 -24.44 -13.57 -52.02
N GLU A 600 -23.97 -13.71 -53.25
CA GLU A 600 -23.68 -12.59 -54.14
C GLU A 600 -24.97 -11.89 -54.55
N HIS A 601 -26.07 -12.62 -54.76
CA HIS A 601 -27.39 -12.04 -55.01
C HIS A 601 -27.99 -11.44 -53.74
N SER A 602 -27.79 -12.03 -52.55
CA SER A 602 -28.26 -11.41 -51.30
C SER A 602 -27.43 -10.18 -50.96
N LEU A 603 -26.12 -10.22 -51.17
CA LEU A 603 -25.22 -9.07 -50.98
C LEU A 603 -25.45 -8.02 -52.06
N ALA A 604 -25.72 -8.39 -53.31
CA ALA A 604 -26.08 -7.47 -54.37
C ALA A 604 -27.47 -6.87 -54.11
N ALA A 605 -28.45 -7.63 -53.63
CA ALA A 605 -29.75 -7.11 -53.23
C ALA A 605 -29.67 -6.23 -51.97
N GLU A 606 -28.82 -6.57 -51.01
CA GLU A 606 -28.50 -5.74 -49.84
C GLU A 606 -27.74 -4.48 -50.25
N LEU A 607 -26.80 -4.57 -51.18
CA LEU A 607 -26.09 -3.43 -51.75
C LEU A 607 -27.00 -2.57 -52.61
N GLU A 608 -27.89 -3.13 -53.41
CA GLU A 608 -28.89 -2.39 -54.18
C GLU A 608 -29.94 -1.76 -53.27
N ALA A 609 -30.36 -2.44 -52.20
CA ALA A 609 -31.25 -1.87 -51.18
C ALA A 609 -30.56 -0.76 -50.40
N LYS A 610 -29.28 -0.94 -50.03
CA LYS A 610 -28.47 0.08 -49.35
C LYS A 610 -28.11 1.22 -50.28
N GLU A 611 -27.83 0.96 -51.55
CA GLU A 611 -27.63 1.99 -52.56
C GLU A 611 -28.93 2.70 -52.91
N ALA A 612 -30.09 2.04 -52.89
CA ALA A 612 -31.39 2.66 -53.04
C ALA A 612 -31.72 3.53 -51.82
N GLU A 613 -31.45 3.05 -50.61
CA GLU A 613 -31.55 3.79 -49.35
C GLU A 613 -30.61 5.01 -49.35
N LEU A 614 -29.38 4.84 -49.83
CA LEU A 614 -28.38 5.91 -49.99
C LEU A 614 -28.71 6.86 -51.14
N ARG A 615 -29.32 6.39 -52.25
CA ARG A 615 -29.80 7.25 -53.34
C ARG A 615 -31.05 8.01 -52.93
N GLN A 616 -31.90 7.44 -52.08
CA GLN A 616 -33.05 8.10 -51.49
C GLN A 616 -32.62 9.10 -50.41
N SER A 617 -31.61 8.77 -49.60
CA SER A 617 -31.02 9.70 -48.62
C SER A 617 -30.23 10.81 -49.31
N LEU A 618 -29.48 10.52 -50.37
CA LEU A 618 -28.81 11.51 -51.21
C LEU A 618 -29.81 12.33 -52.03
N GLY A 619 -30.95 11.75 -52.42
CA GLY A 619 -32.06 12.43 -53.07
C GLY A 619 -32.74 13.42 -52.11
N ALA A 620 -33.01 13.00 -50.88
CA ALA A 620 -33.51 13.85 -49.80
C ALA A 620 -32.49 14.94 -49.43
N GLN A 621 -31.21 14.59 -49.27
CA GLN A 621 -30.14 15.55 -49.00
C GLN A 621 -29.85 16.49 -50.17
N ARG A 622 -30.08 16.07 -51.43
CA ARG A 622 -29.98 16.95 -52.62
C ARG A 622 -31.21 17.84 -52.77
N ALA A 623 -32.40 17.36 -52.41
CA ALA A 623 -33.61 18.18 -52.32
C ALA A 623 -33.45 19.24 -51.21
N ASP A 624 -32.95 18.84 -50.04
CA ASP A 624 -32.61 19.73 -48.92
C ASP A 624 -31.45 20.68 -49.26
N ALA A 625 -30.43 20.21 -49.99
CA ALA A 625 -29.35 21.07 -50.44
C ALA A 625 -29.79 22.04 -51.56
N SER A 626 -30.76 21.66 -52.39
CA SER A 626 -31.32 22.54 -53.44
C SER A 626 -32.25 23.61 -52.86
N SER A 627 -33.06 23.27 -51.84
CA SER A 627 -33.88 24.23 -51.10
C SER A 627 -33.01 25.17 -50.24
N GLN A 628 -31.90 24.66 -49.68
CA GLN A 628 -30.90 25.47 -48.99
C GLN A 628 -30.02 26.31 -49.93
N ARG A 629 -29.82 25.91 -51.19
CA ARG A 629 -29.05 26.70 -52.18
C ARG A 629 -29.84 27.89 -52.73
N THR A 630 -31.17 27.81 -52.80
CA THR A 630 -32.01 28.98 -53.14
C THR A 630 -32.14 29.99 -51.99
N ALA A 631 -31.92 29.58 -50.73
CA ALA A 631 -31.83 30.48 -49.59
C ALA A 631 -30.41 31.06 -49.37
N LYS A 632 -29.34 30.32 -49.71
CA LYS A 632 -27.95 30.75 -49.49
C LYS A 632 -27.39 31.77 -50.49
N ALA A 633 -28.16 32.17 -51.51
CA ALA A 633 -27.77 33.26 -52.41
C ALA A 633 -28.07 34.66 -51.83
N SER A 634 -28.95 34.80 -50.81
CA SER A 634 -29.17 36.08 -50.11
C SER A 634 -28.26 36.27 -48.89
N ASP A 635 -27.78 35.19 -48.27
CA ASP A 635 -27.16 35.26 -46.94
C ASP A 635 -25.62 35.40 -46.96
N LEU A 636 -24.97 35.17 -48.11
CA LEU A 636 -23.53 35.38 -48.25
C LEU A 636 -23.11 36.87 -48.18
N ALA A 637 -24.05 37.81 -48.37
CA ALA A 637 -23.82 39.22 -48.07
C ALA A 637 -23.94 39.55 -46.57
N ALA A 638 -24.67 38.74 -45.79
CA ALA A 638 -24.89 38.95 -44.36
C ALA A 638 -23.78 38.33 -43.48
N VAL A 639 -23.18 37.22 -43.90
CA VAL A 639 -22.10 36.54 -43.14
C VAL A 639 -20.80 37.34 -43.13
N SER A 640 -20.52 38.16 -44.16
CA SER A 640 -19.38 39.09 -44.13
C SER A 640 -19.55 40.18 -43.06
N CYS A 641 -20.78 40.69 -42.85
CA CYS A 641 -21.09 41.64 -41.79
C CYS A 641 -21.11 41.02 -40.39
N ALA A 642 -21.49 39.73 -40.27
CA ALA A 642 -21.47 39.01 -39.00
C ALA A 642 -20.05 38.67 -38.54
N GLY A 643 -19.15 38.34 -39.48
CA GLY A 643 -17.72 38.13 -39.20
C GLY A 643 -17.03 39.40 -38.70
N GLU A 644 -17.30 40.55 -39.31
CA GLU A 644 -16.77 41.84 -38.83
C GLU A 644 -17.35 42.27 -37.47
N ARG A 645 -18.61 41.92 -37.17
CA ARG A 645 -19.20 42.17 -35.84
C ARG A 645 -18.58 41.29 -34.76
N LEU A 646 -18.41 40.00 -35.02
CA LEU A 646 -17.77 39.08 -34.07
C LEU A 646 -16.30 39.42 -33.85
N GLN A 647 -15.59 39.88 -34.88
CA GLN A 647 -14.21 40.37 -34.73
C GLN A 647 -14.16 41.64 -33.88
N LYS A 648 -15.07 42.60 -34.12
CA LYS A 648 -15.17 43.81 -33.29
C LYS A 648 -15.54 43.50 -31.84
N GLU A 649 -16.42 42.52 -31.61
CA GLU A 649 -16.79 42.03 -30.27
C GLU A 649 -15.60 41.35 -29.58
N LEU A 650 -14.81 40.55 -30.30
CA LEU A 650 -13.57 39.97 -29.76
C LEU A 650 -12.54 41.06 -29.42
N ASP A 651 -12.39 42.07 -30.28
CA ASP A 651 -11.49 43.20 -30.02
C ASP A 651 -11.97 44.04 -28.82
N THR A 652 -13.29 44.26 -28.68
CA THR A 652 -13.84 44.94 -27.49
C THR A 652 -13.67 44.12 -26.23
N ARG A 653 -13.90 42.81 -26.28
CA ARG A 653 -13.64 41.90 -25.15
C ARG A 653 -12.15 41.83 -24.81
N GLY A 654 -11.27 41.92 -25.79
CA GLY A 654 -9.82 42.05 -25.60
C GLY A 654 -9.45 43.33 -24.84
N ILE A 655 -10.01 44.47 -25.25
CA ILE A 655 -9.82 45.75 -24.55
C ILE A 655 -10.42 45.72 -23.14
N GLU A 656 -11.62 45.15 -22.95
CA GLU A 656 -12.22 44.98 -21.62
C GLU A 656 -11.35 44.12 -20.71
N LEU A 657 -10.73 43.06 -21.25
CA LEU A 657 -9.84 42.19 -20.51
C LEU A 657 -8.51 42.89 -20.17
N GLU A 658 -7.98 43.71 -21.07
CA GLU A 658 -6.83 44.59 -20.79
C GLU A 658 -7.15 45.65 -19.73
N VAL A 659 -8.35 46.22 -19.75
CA VAL A 659 -8.82 47.18 -18.74
C VAL A 659 -9.01 46.48 -17.40
N ALA A 660 -9.64 45.31 -17.38
CA ALA A 660 -9.84 44.51 -16.18
C ALA A 660 -8.50 44.05 -15.58
N THR A 661 -7.53 43.64 -16.40
CA THR A 661 -6.18 43.27 -15.92
C THR A 661 -5.39 44.47 -15.40
N LYS A 662 -5.53 45.66 -16.01
CA LYS A 662 -4.98 46.91 -15.47
C LYS A 662 -5.63 47.30 -14.14
N GLN A 663 -6.95 47.12 -14.01
CA GLN A 663 -7.68 47.34 -12.75
C GLN A 663 -7.25 46.34 -11.67
N LEU A 664 -7.05 45.07 -12.02
CA LEU A 664 -6.56 44.04 -11.12
C LEU A 664 -5.16 44.39 -10.59
N ARG A 665 -4.23 44.77 -11.47
CA ARG A 665 -2.91 45.27 -11.07
C ARG A 665 -3.00 46.50 -10.17
N HIS A 666 -3.88 47.44 -10.49
CA HIS A 666 -4.09 48.63 -9.65
C HIS A 666 -4.66 48.27 -8.26
N LEU A 667 -5.55 47.29 -8.17
CA LEU A 667 -6.07 46.77 -6.90
C LEU A 667 -5.00 46.01 -6.11
N GLU A 668 -4.13 45.25 -6.78
CA GLU A 668 -2.96 44.59 -6.17
C GLU A 668 -1.95 45.62 -5.64
N GLU A 669 -1.69 46.69 -6.38
CA GLU A 669 -0.87 47.83 -5.92
C GLU A 669 -1.50 48.54 -4.71
N ARG A 670 -2.83 48.75 -4.71
CA ARG A 670 -3.55 49.32 -3.55
C ARG A 670 -3.54 48.39 -2.36
N ARG A 671 -3.68 47.08 -2.58
CA ARG A 671 -3.60 46.06 -1.53
C ARG A 671 -2.22 46.04 -0.90
N THR A 672 -1.16 45.98 -1.70
CA THR A 672 0.22 46.01 -1.20
C THR A 672 0.57 47.33 -0.49
N ALA A 673 0.07 48.47 -0.98
CA ALA A 673 0.21 49.75 -0.28
C ALA A 673 -0.57 49.78 1.05
N SER A 674 -1.77 49.19 1.10
CA SER A 674 -2.56 49.03 2.31
C SER A 674 -1.88 48.11 3.33
N GLU A 675 -1.36 46.95 2.89
CA GLU A 675 -0.58 46.02 3.72
C GLU A 675 0.67 46.69 4.30
N GLN A 676 1.38 47.50 3.51
CA GLN A 676 2.50 48.32 3.99
C GLN A 676 2.05 49.40 4.99
N GLY A 677 0.86 49.98 4.80
CA GLY A 677 0.24 50.91 5.75
C GLY A 677 -0.08 50.25 7.08
N VAL A 678 -0.77 49.11 7.05
CA VAL A 678 -1.10 48.29 8.23
C VAL A 678 0.18 47.82 8.94
N GLN A 679 1.23 47.48 8.21
CA GLN A 679 2.50 47.10 8.82
C GLN A 679 3.16 48.28 9.55
N LYS A 680 3.14 49.49 8.96
CA LYS A 680 3.61 50.71 9.64
C LYS A 680 2.76 51.07 10.85
N GLU A 681 1.45 50.87 10.79
CA GLU A 681 0.54 51.07 11.92
C GLU A 681 0.79 50.05 13.03
N ARG A 682 1.04 48.77 12.69
CA ARG A 682 1.47 47.75 13.64
C ARG A 682 2.79 48.11 14.31
N ASP A 683 3.78 48.57 13.55
CA ASP A 683 5.07 48.99 14.10
C ASP A 683 4.91 50.22 15.02
N ALA A 684 4.03 51.17 14.66
CA ALA A 684 3.70 52.33 15.49
C ALA A 684 2.96 51.93 16.78
N LEU A 685 1.98 51.03 16.69
CA LEU A 685 1.29 50.46 17.85
C LEU A 685 2.28 49.73 18.76
N TRP A 686 3.20 48.95 18.20
CA TRP A 686 4.22 48.25 18.97
C TRP A 686 5.18 49.21 19.69
N GLN A 687 5.51 50.35 19.05
CA GLN A 687 6.26 51.42 19.70
C GLN A 687 5.45 52.11 20.82
N VAL A 688 4.15 52.30 20.62
CA VAL A 688 3.25 52.87 21.65
C VAL A 688 3.10 51.90 22.82
N GLU A 689 2.92 50.60 22.57
CA GLU A 689 2.89 49.55 23.59
C GLU A 689 4.21 49.50 24.38
N ARG A 690 5.36 49.59 23.70
CA ARG A 690 6.67 49.73 24.35
C ARG A 690 6.75 50.97 25.23
N ARG A 691 6.33 52.13 24.73
CA ARG A 691 6.33 53.38 25.52
C ARG A 691 5.36 53.31 26.70
N LEU A 692 4.20 52.67 26.55
CA LEU A 692 3.23 52.46 27.62
C LEU A 692 3.76 51.49 28.67
N THR A 693 4.42 50.41 28.27
CA THR A 693 5.07 49.47 29.19
C THR A 693 6.23 50.14 29.92
N ASP A 694 7.10 50.88 29.24
CA ASP A 694 8.17 51.67 29.86
C ASP A 694 7.61 52.74 30.82
N ALA A 695 6.53 53.43 30.46
CA ALA A 695 5.88 54.42 31.32
C ALA A 695 5.20 53.77 32.52
N ALA A 696 4.55 52.61 32.35
CA ALA A 696 3.96 51.84 33.43
C ALA A 696 5.03 51.28 34.38
N GLU A 697 6.17 50.84 33.86
CA GLU A 697 7.33 50.45 34.66
C GLU A 697 7.95 51.64 35.40
N SER A 698 8.07 52.81 34.77
CA SER A 698 8.51 54.04 35.44
C SER A 698 7.57 54.39 36.59
N ARG A 699 6.26 54.39 36.36
CA ARG A 699 5.25 54.62 37.40
C ARG A 699 5.31 53.57 38.51
N ARG A 700 5.58 52.30 38.19
CA ARG A 700 5.78 51.25 39.21
C ARG A 700 7.06 51.48 40.02
N ARG A 701 8.14 51.96 39.41
CA ARG A 701 9.38 52.31 40.11
C ARG A 701 9.17 53.54 40.99
N GLU A 702 8.45 54.55 40.51
CA GLU A 702 8.06 55.74 41.29
C GLU A 702 7.13 55.37 42.44
N ALA A 703 6.12 54.53 42.23
CA ALA A 703 5.23 54.05 43.28
C ALA A 703 5.98 53.23 44.35
N ARG A 704 6.94 52.39 43.94
CA ARG A 704 7.82 51.68 44.89
C ARG A 704 8.70 52.63 45.69
N LYS A 705 9.30 53.63 45.05
CA LYS A 705 10.07 54.67 45.74
C LYS A 705 9.21 55.48 46.70
N ALA A 706 8.00 55.87 46.30
CA ALA A 706 7.07 56.57 47.18
C ALA A 706 6.63 55.69 48.37
N GLN A 707 6.43 54.39 48.15
CA GLN A 707 6.14 53.43 49.21
C GLN A 707 7.35 53.21 50.14
N GLU A 708 8.57 53.17 49.62
CA GLU A 708 9.80 53.12 50.40
C GLU A 708 9.97 54.40 51.23
N GLU A 709 9.75 55.58 50.65
CA GLU A 709 9.74 56.88 51.33
C GLU A 709 8.65 56.96 52.42
N GLU A 710 7.45 56.44 52.16
CA GLU A 710 6.37 56.32 53.15
C GLU A 710 6.75 55.34 54.28
N SER A 711 7.42 54.23 53.95
CA SER A 711 7.91 53.26 54.94
C SER A 711 9.03 53.85 55.82
N ASP A 712 9.90 54.67 55.24
CA ASP A 712 10.95 55.38 55.95
C ASP A 712 10.37 56.51 56.82
N LEU A 713 9.37 57.24 56.32
CA LEU A 713 8.64 58.25 57.09
C LEU A 713 7.88 57.61 58.26
N THR A 714 7.17 56.51 58.04
CA THR A 714 6.47 55.79 59.12
C THR A 714 7.45 55.23 60.15
N ARG A 715 8.62 54.74 59.71
CA ARG A 715 9.71 54.36 60.62
C ARG A 715 10.21 55.55 61.43
N GLN A 716 10.51 56.69 60.79
CA GLN A 716 10.91 57.92 61.48
C GLN A 716 9.83 58.41 62.45
N HIS A 717 8.55 58.36 62.08
CA HIS A 717 7.44 58.69 62.97
C HIS A 717 7.35 57.72 64.15
N SER A 718 7.60 56.42 63.95
CA SER A 718 7.67 55.44 65.04
C SER A 718 8.86 55.69 65.97
N GLU A 719 10.01 56.09 65.44
CA GLU A 719 11.20 56.46 66.19
C GLU A 719 10.98 57.76 66.99
N VAL A 720 10.34 58.76 66.39
CA VAL A 720 9.96 60.00 67.08
C VAL A 720 8.88 59.74 68.15
N ALA A 721 7.89 58.89 67.86
CA ALA A 721 6.86 58.52 68.82
C ALA A 721 7.43 57.74 70.01
N THR A 722 8.40 56.83 69.78
CA THR A 722 9.10 56.12 70.85
C THR A 722 9.99 57.05 71.66
N GLN A 723 10.70 57.99 71.02
CA GLN A 723 11.46 59.04 71.71
C GLN A 723 10.56 59.96 72.54
N LEU A 724 9.40 60.38 72.02
CA LEU A 724 8.39 61.15 72.76
C LEU A 724 7.86 60.34 73.94
N LYS A 725 7.57 59.06 73.75
CA LYS A 725 7.12 58.18 74.84
C LYS A 725 8.18 58.03 75.93
N LEU A 726 9.46 57.95 75.57
CA LEU A 726 10.57 57.94 76.52
C LEU A 726 10.69 59.30 77.24
N ARG A 727 10.64 60.43 76.53
CA ARG A 727 10.64 61.77 77.13
C ARG A 727 9.45 61.97 78.08
N CYS A 728 8.24 61.55 77.70
CA CYS A 728 7.08 61.61 78.57
C CYS A 728 7.24 60.71 79.80
N LYS A 729 7.88 59.53 79.68
CA LYS A 729 8.20 58.67 80.83
C LYS A 729 9.23 59.33 81.74
N ASP A 730 10.26 59.95 81.19
CA ASP A 730 11.30 60.65 81.94
C ASP A 730 10.74 61.91 82.63
N GLU A 731 9.90 62.67 81.95
CA GLU A 731 9.18 63.81 82.53
C GLU A 731 8.18 63.36 83.59
N PHE A 732 7.46 62.26 83.37
CA PHE A 732 6.58 61.68 84.38
C PHE A 732 7.36 61.21 85.60
N ALA A 733 8.50 60.54 85.41
CA ALA A 733 9.38 60.13 86.50
C ALA A 733 9.97 61.34 87.24
N ARG A 734 10.32 62.41 86.52
CA ARG A 734 10.79 63.67 87.10
C ARG A 734 9.69 64.37 87.89
N LEU A 735 8.48 64.46 87.36
CA LEU A 735 7.31 65.02 88.04
C LEU A 735 6.92 64.16 89.25
N GLN A 736 7.00 62.84 89.15
CA GLN A 736 6.76 61.91 90.25
C GLN A 736 7.84 62.04 91.33
N ALA A 737 9.11 62.23 90.97
CA ALA A 737 10.17 62.52 91.91
C ALA A 737 9.99 63.89 92.58
N GLN A 738 9.60 64.92 91.83
CA GLN A 738 9.30 66.25 92.37
C GLN A 738 8.10 66.21 93.32
N ALA A 739 7.02 65.52 92.94
CA ALA A 739 5.87 65.28 93.79
C ALA A 739 6.24 64.45 95.03
N GLY A 740 7.11 63.46 94.87
CA GLY A 740 7.68 62.68 95.98
C GLY A 740 8.47 63.55 96.95
N THR A 741 9.35 64.42 96.43
CA THR A 741 10.12 65.37 97.26
C THR A 741 9.23 66.41 97.93
N ALA A 742 8.23 66.94 97.24
CA ALA A 742 7.27 67.89 97.79
C ALA A 742 6.37 67.22 98.84
N ALA A 743 5.93 65.98 98.61
CA ALA A 743 5.18 65.19 99.58
C ALA A 743 6.05 64.86 100.81
N SER A 744 7.33 64.49 100.65
CA SER A 744 8.23 64.28 101.79
C SER A 744 8.58 65.58 102.52
N SER A 745 8.64 66.72 101.81
CA SER A 745 8.81 68.05 102.42
C SER A 745 7.58 68.40 103.25
N LEU A 746 6.37 68.21 102.71
CA LEU A 746 5.12 68.41 103.43
C LEU A 746 4.99 67.44 104.60
N VAL A 747 5.37 66.17 104.45
CA VAL A 747 5.34 65.18 105.55
C VAL A 747 6.38 65.51 106.63
N ALA A 748 7.53 66.08 106.27
CA ALA A 748 8.52 66.56 107.24
C ALA A 748 8.03 67.82 107.97
N GLU A 749 7.40 68.76 107.27
CA GLU A 749 6.77 69.96 107.85
C GLU A 749 5.61 69.58 108.77
N PHE A 750 4.68 68.73 108.31
CA PHE A 750 3.61 68.20 109.15
C PHE A 750 4.13 67.31 110.28
N GLY A 751 5.24 66.59 110.09
CA GLY A 751 5.88 65.79 111.14
C GLY A 751 6.41 66.67 112.27
N ALA A 752 7.09 67.77 111.93
CA ALA A 752 7.57 68.76 112.90
C ALA A 752 6.41 69.47 113.61
N ASP A 753 5.37 69.88 112.87
CA ASP A 753 4.20 70.55 113.43
C ASP A 753 3.34 69.61 114.31
N VAL A 754 3.27 68.31 113.96
CA VAL A 754 2.54 67.30 114.75
C VAL A 754 3.35 66.88 115.97
N GLU A 755 4.68 66.76 115.90
CA GLU A 755 5.51 66.52 117.08
C GLU A 755 5.45 67.71 118.06
N ASP A 756 5.51 68.96 117.58
CA ASP A 756 5.31 70.16 118.42
C ASP A 756 3.89 70.21 119.02
N ALA A 757 2.86 69.85 118.25
CA ALA A 757 1.48 69.76 118.74
C ALA A 757 1.28 68.63 119.78
N LEU A 758 1.92 67.48 119.60
CA LEU A 758 1.86 66.37 120.55
C LEU A 758 2.68 66.66 121.82
N GLN A 759 3.80 67.35 121.72
CA GLN A 759 4.62 67.76 122.85
C GLN A 759 3.92 68.84 123.69
N THR A 760 3.26 69.80 123.05
CA THR A 760 2.39 70.78 123.74
C THR A 760 1.15 70.13 124.36
N HIS A 761 0.56 69.12 123.72
CA HIS A 761 -0.56 68.36 124.30
C HIS A 761 -0.12 67.52 125.52
N ALA A 762 1.03 66.86 125.47
CA ALA A 762 1.60 66.12 126.60
C ALA A 762 1.94 67.04 127.79
N GLU A 763 2.41 68.26 127.53
CA GLU A 763 2.61 69.27 128.57
C GLU A 763 1.30 69.77 129.20
N LEU A 764 0.24 69.90 128.40
CA LEU A 764 -1.10 70.28 128.88
C LEU A 764 -1.75 69.16 129.70
N GLU A 765 -1.61 67.89 129.30
CA GLU A 765 -2.04 66.75 130.11
C GLU A 765 -1.23 66.60 131.40
N GLY A 766 0.09 66.85 131.35
CA GLY A 766 0.94 66.87 132.53
C GLY A 766 0.61 68.00 133.53
N LYS A 767 0.07 69.13 133.04
CA LYS A 767 -0.40 70.25 133.88
C LYS A 767 -1.84 70.00 134.39
N SER A 768 -2.71 69.39 133.59
CA SER A 768 -4.09 69.07 134.00
C SER A 768 -4.13 67.93 135.03
N ALA A 769 -3.27 66.91 134.91
CA ALA A 769 -3.14 65.83 135.90
C ALA A 769 -2.68 66.33 137.27
N ARG A 770 -1.78 67.33 137.31
CA ARG A 770 -1.33 67.98 138.56
C ARG A 770 -2.42 68.85 139.19
N LEU A 771 -3.27 69.50 138.38
CA LEU A 771 -4.41 70.27 138.88
C LEU A 771 -5.55 69.36 139.38
N VAL A 772 -5.80 68.21 138.73
CA VAL A 772 -6.80 67.22 139.18
C VAL A 772 -6.35 66.50 140.46
N ALA A 773 -5.05 66.23 140.64
CA ALA A 773 -4.51 65.70 141.90
C ALA A 773 -4.61 66.73 143.06
N ARG A 774 -4.42 68.03 142.77
CA ARG A 774 -4.59 69.10 143.76
C ARG A 774 -6.06 69.36 144.11
N ALA A 775 -6.96 69.27 143.13
CA ALA A 775 -8.41 69.39 143.33
C ALA A 775 -9.00 68.19 144.09
N LYS A 776 -8.52 66.95 143.85
CA LYS A 776 -8.94 65.76 144.62
C LYS A 776 -8.40 65.77 146.06
N GLY A 777 -7.25 66.38 146.33
CA GLY A 777 -6.73 66.61 147.68
C GLY A 777 -7.48 67.69 148.48
N GLN A 778 -8.09 68.67 147.80
CA GLN A 778 -8.86 69.75 148.42
C GLN A 778 -10.36 69.43 148.56
N LEU A 779 -10.92 68.56 147.71
CA LEU A 779 -12.31 68.08 147.79
C LEU A 779 -12.54 66.96 148.83
N ALA A 780 -11.50 66.30 149.33
CA ALA A 780 -11.59 65.34 150.44
C ALA A 780 -11.60 66.01 151.83
N ALA A 781 -11.27 67.30 151.93
CA ALA A 781 -11.26 68.07 153.19
C ALA A 781 -12.48 69.01 153.35
N ALA A 782 -13.29 69.21 152.31
CA ALA A 782 -14.46 70.11 152.32
C ALA A 782 -15.80 69.40 152.05
N ALA A 783 -15.86 68.07 152.28
CA ALA A 783 -17.09 67.26 152.22
C ALA A 783 -17.72 67.00 153.61
N LYS A 784 -17.41 67.86 154.58
CA LYS A 784 -18.13 68.04 155.85
C LYS A 784 -18.34 69.53 156.05
N GLU A 785 -19.41 70.09 155.48
CA GLU A 785 -20.15 71.30 155.88
C GLU A 785 -20.75 71.99 154.65
N GLY A 786 -22.09 72.07 154.64
CA GLY A 786 -22.88 73.03 153.85
C GLY A 786 -22.95 72.75 152.34
N GLY A 787 -24.10 72.57 151.72
CA GLY A 787 -25.36 73.24 152.01
C GLY A 787 -25.72 74.13 150.82
N ALA A 788 -26.89 73.81 150.25
CA ALA A 788 -27.80 74.74 149.59
C ALA A 788 -27.37 75.47 148.30
N ALA A 789 -28.24 75.27 147.32
CA ALA A 789 -28.85 76.31 146.49
C ALA A 789 -28.19 76.72 145.18
N MET A 790 -29.11 76.91 144.24
CA MET A 790 -29.09 77.81 143.08
C MET A 790 -28.38 77.26 141.84
N GLN A 791 -29.13 76.88 140.81
CA GLN A 791 -29.89 77.74 139.88
C GLN A 791 -29.01 78.63 139.01
N GLY A 792 -29.02 78.29 137.71
CA GLY A 792 -29.47 79.22 136.67
C GLY A 792 -28.39 80.01 135.95
N LEU A 793 -28.79 80.46 134.76
CA LEU A 793 -28.14 81.46 133.87
C LEU A 793 -27.01 80.88 133.00
N ALA A 794 -26.81 81.27 131.76
CA ALA A 794 -27.49 82.14 130.78
C ALA A 794 -26.73 81.87 129.46
N ALA A 795 -27.37 81.68 128.31
CA ALA A 795 -27.80 82.72 127.37
C ALA A 795 -26.71 83.71 126.92
N ASN A 796 -26.71 83.95 125.60
CA ASN A 796 -25.88 84.84 124.76
C ASN A 796 -24.60 84.16 124.24
N GLY A 797 -24.42 83.87 122.94
CA GLY A 797 -24.91 84.57 121.75
C GLY A 797 -23.72 85.31 121.12
N LEU A 798 -23.36 85.01 119.87
CA LEU A 798 -22.61 85.88 118.95
C LEU A 798 -22.42 85.19 117.58
N HIS A 799 -22.94 85.86 116.54
CA HIS A 799 -22.47 85.99 115.15
C HIS A 799 -22.17 84.74 114.28
N ALA A 800 -22.33 84.74 112.95
CA ALA A 800 -22.99 85.61 111.98
C ALA A 800 -22.99 84.84 110.64
N LYS A 801 -23.99 85.12 109.80
CA LYS A 801 -24.09 84.70 108.40
C LYS A 801 -22.88 85.18 107.59
N PHE A 802 -22.34 84.34 106.72
CA PHE A 802 -21.69 84.77 105.48
C PHE A 802 -21.93 83.73 104.37
N VAL A 803 -22.63 84.18 103.34
CA VAL A 803 -22.58 83.71 101.94
C VAL A 803 -21.61 84.69 101.25
N PRO A 804 -20.77 84.29 100.27
CA PRO A 804 -21.17 84.61 98.89
C PRO A 804 -20.69 83.65 97.79
N MET A 805 -21.54 83.58 96.75
CA MET A 805 -21.21 83.70 95.32
C MET A 805 -19.78 83.40 94.85
N LEU A 806 -19.66 82.48 93.88
CA LEU A 806 -18.78 82.67 92.73
C LEU A 806 -19.48 82.25 91.42
N LYS A 807 -19.45 83.19 90.46
CA LYS A 807 -19.87 83.11 89.06
C LYS A 807 -19.01 82.11 88.26
N PRO A 808 -19.47 81.59 87.11
CA PRO A 808 -18.59 81.23 86.02
C PRO A 808 -18.55 82.40 85.01
N GLU A 809 -17.52 83.23 85.10
CA GLU A 809 -17.08 84.04 83.96
C GLU A 809 -16.13 83.19 83.12
N ALA A 810 -16.35 83.26 81.80
CA ALA A 810 -15.43 83.08 80.67
C ALA A 810 -14.30 82.06 80.82
N TRP A 811 -14.21 81.12 79.87
CA TRP A 811 -12.97 80.63 79.24
C TRP A 811 -13.31 80.06 77.84
N PRO A 812 -12.34 80.00 76.91
CA PRO A 812 -12.54 80.42 75.53
C PRO A 812 -13.08 79.35 74.58
N THR A 813 -13.76 79.89 73.58
CA THR A 813 -14.04 79.38 72.23
C THR A 813 -13.05 78.35 71.66
N GLY A 814 -13.64 77.33 71.02
CA GLY A 814 -13.37 76.98 69.62
C GLY A 814 -12.03 76.30 69.30
N ALA A 815 -12.08 74.98 69.10
CA ALA A 815 -11.30 74.24 68.07
C ALA A 815 -11.34 72.70 68.25
N ALA A 816 -11.68 72.19 69.44
CA ALA A 816 -11.40 70.78 69.75
C ALA A 816 -12.55 69.77 69.47
N VAL A 817 -13.76 70.22 69.10
CA VAL A 817 -14.93 69.32 68.98
C VAL A 817 -15.31 69.00 67.52
N SER A 818 -14.83 69.77 66.53
CA SER A 818 -15.05 69.47 65.10
C SER A 818 -14.05 68.45 64.52
N ALA A 819 -12.89 68.25 65.14
CA ALA A 819 -11.88 67.31 64.64
C ALA A 819 -12.19 65.83 64.95
N LEU A 820 -13.03 65.55 65.95
CA LEU A 820 -13.38 64.17 66.34
C LEU A 820 -14.61 63.62 65.62
N ARG A 821 -15.39 64.45 64.91
CA ARG A 821 -16.56 63.99 64.14
C ARG A 821 -16.20 63.55 62.72
N ASN A 822 -15.20 64.17 62.10
CA ASN A 822 -14.80 63.85 60.72
C ASN A 822 -13.90 62.60 60.61
N HIS A 823 -13.47 61.99 61.72
CA HIS A 823 -12.58 60.83 61.70
C HIS A 823 -13.31 59.48 61.85
N CYS A 824 -14.63 59.47 62.06
CA CYS A 824 -15.43 58.25 62.19
C CYS A 824 -16.38 57.99 61.00
N GLU A 825 -16.41 58.86 59.98
CA GLU A 825 -17.19 58.63 58.74
C GLU A 825 -16.34 58.07 57.58
N ALA A 826 -15.05 57.78 57.83
CA ALA A 826 -14.12 57.19 56.86
C ALA A 826 -13.62 55.78 57.25
N PHE A 827 -14.34 55.08 58.14
CA PHE A 827 -14.18 53.66 58.46
C PHE A 827 -15.56 53.00 58.38
#